data_AF-A0A0G4NZD6-F1
#
_entry.id   AF-A0A0G4NZD6-F1
#
_cell.length_a   1.000
_cell.length_b   1.000
_cell.length_c   1.000
_cell.angle_alpha   90.00
_cell.angle_beta   90.00
_cell.angle_gamma   90.00
#
_symmetry.space_group_name_H-M   'P 1'
#
loop_
_entity.id
_entity.type
_entity.pdbx_description
1 polymer ?
#
loop_
_entity_poly.entity_id
_entity_poly.type
_entity_poly.pdbx_seq_one_letter_code
_entity_poly.pdbx_strand_id
1 'polypeptide(L)'
;MSQWGYTIVLHGNDATGKSTLAPALRAAGEVVYARGDEDPALEDTLVVRSFDKFTVQLPDDDRAVLPESYTDKDGVHRRIVRIILDADLPVLQARLANRPSTDKWESEKALFYFRTRFLELAAFYGLPVVDTGKKGVNETVSDIIALARNLKALALFSMLALRTLTPDDVASLASRRAVIPGIDYAQRLEEIIAVECGETSIFTPEDVRTQCLRDPGLVHALVNHYDNAHDANAPLRLRLVVEGESKQIYKVETPLTRYFDNRILIFLKPTIYSHSRQATAEIAGLSAIRATGSRLFLEILHRAGISHAYDGLNAHGLIWARSTETTQIETVYKELCAGTDKHSFCGMVANPNVTLQTGQYKGGPYVRFDWRNPNHMYNGINPATHPFYHLIEASVGKDVFYDNYLTARAKPFGDKCVPEELVHGVQVVEASVDWTIRIFFTIQHYLHQIGLEVQDGCVMLDPTGRTIWSEINQDCMRIKRREGTNANGQDAFDKDVWRAGGNSVEEAILDKWTQLNSLLHAHLAGRPFHEHEMVALYEPYSLHAREVLADKTLTLTSRYRALYERLAGYDCSRLRSKSADEAADETASERLLALMHEHIWQLTAAVPPHNAHEEAKRMVRLANTYARRVGLPPAQVSALTDTDADAVLARRATPPSSKAIGVTANKYADKTDVFMLTELGVKLVRPDGRCLRVDYEIVDVVKFTKAFGEGVSVHFIPTRPKDIPGLLAQGMLDGTVTYSSVMDNFPTVAWLVSSAPDTDISLALIARRGQKIDPRTWTADKPARIVAEHVRMVRAYLAGLGVPPETYEIQRVLGSSESYLVNDPRETYLLCDAIIATGGTLQANDLDIWQVVKSKGDIVVGLYLRL
;
A
#
# COMPACT_ATOMS: atom_id res chain seq x y z
N MET A 1 19.07 14.44 -49.48
CA MET A 1 19.40 13.93 -48.12
C MET A 1 19.03 12.46 -48.11
N SER A 2 20.00 11.56 -47.94
CA SER A 2 19.71 10.13 -47.77
C SER A 2 18.82 9.98 -46.53
N GLN A 3 17.70 9.29 -46.67
CA GLN A 3 16.80 9.02 -45.56
C GLN A 3 17.53 8.07 -44.61
N TRP A 4 17.82 8.50 -43.38
CA TRP A 4 18.45 7.64 -42.38
C TRP A 4 17.48 6.52 -42.03
N GLY A 5 17.90 5.27 -42.21
CA GLY A 5 17.13 4.12 -41.73
C GLY A 5 17.21 4.01 -40.22
N TYR A 6 16.33 3.21 -39.62
CA TYR A 6 16.48 2.78 -38.25
C TYR A 6 16.25 1.28 -38.14
N THR A 7 16.83 0.69 -37.09
CA THR A 7 16.69 -0.71 -36.72
C THR A 7 16.14 -0.78 -35.31
N ILE A 8 15.08 -1.56 -35.11
CA ILE A 8 14.50 -1.80 -33.80
C ILE A 8 15.16 -3.04 -33.20
N VAL A 9 15.66 -2.93 -31.97
CA VAL A 9 16.17 -4.06 -31.19
C VAL A 9 15.27 -4.26 -29.96
N LEU A 10 14.60 -5.41 -29.90
CA LEU A 10 13.72 -5.76 -28.80
C LEU A 10 14.46 -6.57 -27.75
N HIS A 11 14.42 -6.06 -26.53
CA HIS A 11 14.97 -6.67 -25.32
C HIS A 11 13.86 -6.93 -24.32
N GLY A 12 14.14 -7.69 -23.27
CA GLY A 12 13.20 -7.93 -22.18
C GLY A 12 13.19 -9.39 -21.77
N ASN A 13 12.49 -9.65 -20.67
CA ASN A 13 12.46 -10.98 -20.07
C ASN A 13 11.79 -12.02 -20.99
N ASP A 14 11.92 -13.30 -20.65
CA ASP A 14 11.13 -14.34 -21.30
C ASP A 14 9.63 -14.12 -21.08
N ALA A 15 8.83 -14.60 -22.04
CA ALA A 15 7.38 -14.37 -22.12
C ALA A 15 6.88 -12.91 -22.23
N THR A 16 7.76 -11.94 -22.49
CA THR A 16 7.36 -10.56 -22.87
C THR A 16 6.79 -10.44 -24.29
N GLY A 17 6.73 -11.54 -25.06
CA GLY A 17 6.12 -11.57 -26.39
C GLY A 17 7.07 -11.25 -27.54
N LYS A 18 8.40 -11.20 -27.31
CA LYS A 18 9.44 -10.96 -28.35
C LYS A 18 9.21 -11.77 -29.63
N SER A 19 8.98 -13.08 -29.51
CA SER A 19 8.78 -14.01 -30.64
C SER A 19 7.49 -13.76 -31.44
N THR A 20 6.51 -13.06 -30.86
CA THR A 20 5.28 -12.65 -31.54
C THR A 20 5.42 -11.27 -32.16
N LEU A 21 6.05 -10.34 -31.42
CA LEU A 21 6.16 -8.93 -31.82
C LEU A 21 7.19 -8.73 -32.94
N ALA A 22 8.33 -9.42 -32.92
CA ALA A 22 9.36 -9.24 -33.95
C ALA A 22 8.86 -9.60 -35.37
N PRO A 23 8.19 -10.76 -35.61
CA PRO A 23 7.56 -11.03 -36.90
C PRO A 23 6.48 -10.03 -37.28
N ALA A 24 5.65 -9.59 -36.33
CA ALA A 24 4.59 -8.61 -36.58
C ALA A 24 5.13 -7.24 -37.01
N LEU A 25 6.23 -6.78 -36.39
CA LEU A 25 6.91 -5.54 -36.80
C LEU A 25 7.55 -5.67 -38.19
N ARG A 26 8.17 -6.82 -38.50
CA ARG A 26 8.70 -7.09 -39.86
C ARG A 26 7.59 -7.10 -40.90
N ALA A 27 6.43 -7.69 -40.58
CA ALA A 27 5.25 -7.65 -41.43
C ALA A 27 4.72 -6.22 -41.64
N ALA A 28 4.93 -5.33 -40.66
CA ALA A 28 4.67 -3.89 -40.79
C ALA A 28 5.76 -3.10 -41.54
N GLY A 29 6.80 -3.77 -42.06
CA GLY A 29 7.87 -3.19 -42.87
C GLY A 29 9.09 -2.70 -42.08
N GLU A 30 9.19 -3.01 -40.79
CA GLU A 30 10.29 -2.56 -39.93
C GLU A 30 11.49 -3.53 -39.95
N VAL A 31 12.71 -3.00 -39.82
CA VAL A 31 13.93 -3.80 -39.61
C VAL A 31 14.07 -4.09 -38.11
N VAL A 32 13.82 -5.34 -37.70
CA VAL A 32 13.75 -5.72 -36.28
C VAL A 32 14.63 -6.92 -35.96
N TYR A 33 15.40 -6.79 -34.88
CA TYR A 33 16.16 -7.86 -34.25
C TYR A 33 15.67 -8.10 -32.82
N ALA A 34 15.66 -9.36 -32.42
CA ALA A 34 15.36 -9.80 -31.07
C ALA A 34 16.14 -11.10 -30.81
N ARG A 35 16.33 -11.44 -29.53
CA ARG A 35 17.02 -12.67 -29.15
C ARG A 35 16.44 -13.90 -29.86
N GLY A 36 17.29 -14.57 -30.64
CA GLY A 36 16.95 -15.78 -31.40
C GLY A 36 16.84 -15.57 -32.92
N ASP A 37 16.65 -14.34 -33.38
CA ASP A 37 16.47 -13.99 -34.80
C ASP A 37 17.69 -13.30 -35.42
N GLU A 38 18.86 -13.41 -34.78
CA GLU A 38 20.02 -12.57 -35.05
C GLU A 38 20.97 -13.18 -36.08
N ASP A 39 21.55 -12.32 -36.92
CA ASP A 39 22.73 -12.65 -37.71
C ASP A 39 23.97 -12.59 -36.79
N PRO A 40 24.69 -13.71 -36.58
CA PRO A 40 25.90 -13.72 -35.76
C PRO A 40 26.95 -12.69 -36.18
N ALA A 41 26.98 -12.31 -37.47
CA ALA A 41 27.90 -11.29 -37.97
C ALA A 41 27.58 -9.87 -37.48
N LEU A 42 26.36 -9.63 -37.00
CA LEU A 42 25.92 -8.34 -36.49
C LEU A 42 26.00 -8.24 -34.97
N GLU A 43 26.36 -9.30 -34.24
CA GLU A 43 26.30 -9.30 -32.78
C GLU A 43 27.25 -8.28 -32.15
N ASP A 44 28.48 -8.15 -32.65
CA ASP A 44 29.43 -7.13 -32.17
C ASP A 44 28.98 -5.69 -32.50
N THR A 45 28.02 -5.55 -33.41
CA THR A 45 27.52 -4.26 -33.91
C THR A 45 26.18 -3.86 -33.29
N LEU A 46 25.27 -4.83 -33.13
CA LEU A 46 23.93 -4.62 -32.61
C LEU A 46 23.80 -5.00 -31.14
N VAL A 47 24.73 -5.78 -30.57
CA VAL A 47 24.75 -6.16 -29.15
C VAL A 47 23.37 -6.65 -28.72
N VAL A 48 22.85 -7.70 -29.37
CA VAL A 48 21.50 -8.19 -29.11
C VAL A 48 21.56 -9.28 -28.04
N ARG A 49 22.37 -10.33 -28.23
CA ARG A 49 22.59 -11.39 -27.21
C ARG A 49 23.41 -10.91 -26.03
N SER A 50 24.46 -10.13 -26.30
CA SER A 50 25.39 -9.65 -25.29
C SER A 50 24.76 -8.60 -24.38
N PHE A 51 23.63 -8.00 -24.77
CA PHE A 51 22.85 -7.14 -23.88
C PHE A 51 22.33 -7.90 -22.65
N ASP A 52 21.89 -9.15 -22.82
CA ASP A 52 21.44 -9.98 -21.70
C ASP A 52 22.56 -10.24 -20.68
N LYS A 53 23.84 -10.17 -21.10
CA LYS A 53 24.97 -10.28 -20.16
C LYS A 53 24.98 -9.16 -19.13
N PHE A 54 24.45 -7.97 -19.45
CA PHE A 54 24.32 -6.89 -18.48
C PHE A 54 23.28 -7.22 -17.38
N THR A 55 22.31 -8.10 -17.64
CA THR A 55 21.31 -8.49 -16.64
C THR A 55 21.88 -9.42 -15.57
N VAL A 56 22.95 -10.17 -15.88
CA VAL A 56 23.63 -11.07 -14.94
C VAL A 56 24.82 -10.44 -14.23
N GLN A 57 25.25 -9.26 -14.69
CA GLN A 57 26.25 -8.44 -14.01
C GLN A 57 25.61 -7.65 -12.88
N LEU A 58 26.40 -7.40 -11.84
CA LEU A 58 26.01 -6.42 -10.84
C LEU A 58 25.79 -5.06 -11.52
N PRO A 59 24.78 -4.29 -11.10
CA PRO A 59 24.62 -2.94 -11.60
C PRO A 59 25.82 -2.10 -11.19
N ASP A 60 26.57 -1.64 -12.19
CA ASP A 60 27.71 -0.72 -12.04
C ASP A 60 27.71 0.37 -13.13
N ASP A 61 28.39 1.48 -12.90
CA ASP A 61 28.39 2.64 -13.79
C ASP A 61 29.46 2.53 -14.90
N ASP A 62 30.39 1.57 -14.77
CA ASP A 62 31.47 1.29 -15.73
C ASP A 62 31.02 0.44 -16.94
N ARG A 63 29.74 0.08 -17.00
CA ARG A 63 29.16 -0.72 -18.10
C ARG A 63 29.41 -0.06 -19.46
N ALA A 64 29.73 -0.91 -20.45
CA ALA A 64 30.07 -0.48 -21.79
C ALA A 64 28.96 0.35 -22.46
N VAL A 65 29.37 1.28 -23.33
CA VAL A 65 28.46 2.08 -24.16
C VAL A 65 27.77 1.16 -25.17
N LEU A 66 26.47 1.36 -25.37
CA LEU A 66 25.77 0.67 -26.44
C LEU A 66 25.99 1.39 -27.78
N PRO A 67 26.18 0.65 -28.88
CA PRO A 67 26.24 1.26 -30.20
C PRO A 67 24.91 1.92 -30.54
N GLU A 68 24.99 3.15 -31.07
CA GLU A 68 23.82 3.97 -31.44
C GLU A 68 23.46 3.85 -32.92
N SER A 69 24.39 3.40 -33.76
CA SER A 69 24.21 3.26 -35.20
C SER A 69 25.15 2.23 -35.81
N TYR A 70 24.85 1.79 -37.02
CA TYR A 70 25.69 0.91 -37.82
C TYR A 70 25.41 1.07 -39.32
N THR A 71 26.29 0.50 -40.15
CA THR A 71 26.05 0.38 -41.59
C THR A 71 25.70 -1.06 -41.91
N ASP A 72 24.50 -1.29 -42.45
CA ASP A 72 24.02 -2.63 -42.78
C ASP A 72 24.64 -3.14 -44.09
N LYS A 73 24.39 -4.39 -44.43
CA LYS A 73 24.93 -5.07 -45.63
C LYS A 73 24.49 -4.42 -46.94
N ASP A 74 23.38 -3.69 -46.93
CA ASP A 74 22.90 -2.91 -48.07
C ASP A 74 23.58 -1.53 -48.20
N GLY A 75 24.54 -1.22 -47.33
CA GLY A 75 25.25 0.06 -47.30
C GLY A 75 24.46 1.21 -46.68
N VAL A 76 23.22 0.96 -46.21
CA VAL A 76 22.41 2.00 -45.56
C VAL A 76 22.83 2.11 -44.09
N HIS A 77 23.18 3.34 -43.71
CA HIS A 77 23.47 3.70 -42.34
C HIS A 77 22.16 3.78 -41.53
N ARG A 78 22.10 3.03 -40.44
CA ARG A 78 20.91 2.86 -39.59
C ARG A 78 21.20 3.26 -38.16
N ARG A 79 20.28 4.00 -37.56
CA ARG A 79 20.26 4.23 -36.12
C ARG A 79 19.63 3.04 -35.41
N ILE A 80 20.20 2.64 -34.27
CA ILE A 80 19.70 1.55 -33.44
C ILE A 80 18.72 2.14 -32.42
N VAL A 81 17.48 1.66 -32.42
CA VAL A 81 16.46 1.98 -31.42
C VAL A 81 16.23 0.74 -30.56
N ARG A 82 16.60 0.80 -29.29
CA ARG A 82 16.43 -0.32 -28.36
C ARG A 82 15.18 -0.10 -27.52
N ILE A 83 14.33 -1.12 -27.43
CA ILE A 83 13.10 -1.09 -26.65
C ILE A 83 13.10 -2.26 -25.69
N ILE A 84 12.91 -1.99 -24.40
CA ILE A 84 12.69 -3.00 -23.38
C ILE A 84 11.20 -3.34 -23.36
N LEU A 85 10.87 -4.61 -23.52
CA LEU A 85 9.51 -5.11 -23.33
C LEU A 85 9.34 -5.51 -21.86
N ASP A 86 8.23 -5.08 -21.26
CA ASP A 86 7.85 -5.46 -19.90
C ASP A 86 6.46 -6.09 -19.86
N ALA A 87 6.20 -6.88 -18.82
CA ALA A 87 4.86 -7.25 -18.38
C ALA A 87 4.93 -7.64 -16.89
N ASP A 88 3.82 -7.51 -16.19
CA ASP A 88 3.74 -7.92 -14.79
C ASP A 88 3.97 -9.42 -14.63
N LEU A 89 4.58 -9.81 -13.50
CA LEU A 89 4.99 -11.20 -13.23
C LEU A 89 3.87 -12.24 -13.44
N PRO A 90 2.62 -12.02 -12.99
CA PRO A 90 1.53 -12.97 -13.26
C PRO A 90 1.25 -13.16 -14.76
N VAL A 91 1.42 -12.12 -15.58
CA VAL A 91 1.24 -12.21 -17.03
C VAL A 91 2.36 -13.03 -17.67
N LEU A 92 3.61 -12.82 -17.23
CA LEU A 92 4.75 -13.63 -17.69
C LEU A 92 4.54 -15.11 -17.38
N GLN A 93 4.16 -15.41 -16.13
CA GLN A 93 3.87 -16.78 -15.70
C GLN A 93 2.71 -17.41 -16.49
N ALA A 94 1.62 -16.68 -16.71
CA ALA A 94 0.47 -17.18 -17.49
C ALA A 94 0.83 -17.51 -18.94
N ARG A 95 1.71 -16.71 -19.56
CA ARG A 95 2.21 -16.96 -20.92
C ARG A 95 3.13 -18.18 -20.99
N LEU A 96 3.91 -18.43 -19.94
CA LEU A 96 4.80 -19.58 -19.84
C LEU A 96 4.06 -20.88 -19.53
N ALA A 97 2.94 -20.83 -18.80
CA ALA A 97 2.13 -22.00 -18.49
C ALA A 97 1.64 -22.76 -19.74
N ASN A 98 1.56 -22.08 -20.88
CA ASN A 98 1.18 -22.68 -22.17
C ASN A 98 2.37 -23.21 -22.99
N ARG A 99 3.60 -23.12 -22.46
CA ARG A 99 4.82 -23.59 -23.13
C ARG A 99 5.30 -24.89 -22.47
N PRO A 100 5.80 -25.87 -23.26
CA PRO A 100 6.31 -27.13 -22.74
C PRO A 100 7.70 -27.00 -22.07
N SER A 101 8.13 -25.80 -21.70
CA SER A 101 9.50 -25.54 -21.27
C SER A 101 9.69 -25.76 -19.77
N THR A 102 10.86 -26.31 -19.41
CA THR A 102 11.33 -26.50 -18.03
C THR A 102 12.59 -25.68 -17.77
N ASP A 103 12.77 -24.57 -18.49
CA ASP A 103 13.99 -23.79 -18.40
C ASP A 103 14.09 -23.09 -17.03
N LYS A 104 15.27 -23.16 -16.41
CA LYS A 104 15.54 -22.56 -15.11
C LYS A 104 15.41 -21.02 -15.13
N TRP A 105 15.50 -20.39 -16.29
CA TRP A 105 15.29 -18.94 -16.48
C TRP A 105 13.80 -18.54 -16.45
N GLU A 106 12.90 -19.52 -16.47
CA GLU A 106 11.44 -19.33 -16.48
C GLU A 106 10.81 -19.56 -15.09
N SER A 107 11.61 -19.77 -14.04
CA SER A 107 11.12 -19.83 -12.65
C SER A 107 10.57 -18.47 -12.22
N GLU A 108 9.64 -18.43 -11.26
CA GLU A 108 9.10 -17.17 -10.74
C GLU A 108 10.21 -16.23 -10.26
N LYS A 109 11.19 -16.79 -9.54
CA LYS A 109 12.37 -16.08 -9.06
C LYS A 109 13.19 -15.46 -10.19
N ALA A 110 13.49 -16.25 -11.23
CA ALA A 110 14.22 -15.77 -12.39
C ALA A 110 13.44 -14.67 -13.14
N LEU A 111 12.14 -14.88 -13.35
CA LEU A 111 11.29 -13.90 -14.02
C LEU A 111 11.23 -12.58 -13.26
N PHE A 112 11.10 -12.63 -11.94
CA PHE A 112 11.13 -11.43 -11.12
C PHE A 112 12.48 -10.70 -11.23
N TYR A 113 13.58 -11.44 -11.04
CA TYR A 113 14.93 -10.87 -11.05
C TYR A 113 15.24 -10.22 -12.41
N PHE A 114 15.13 -10.96 -13.51
CA PHE A 114 15.50 -10.44 -14.83
C PHE A 114 14.59 -9.32 -15.31
N ARG A 115 13.29 -9.35 -14.97
CA ARG A 115 12.41 -8.21 -15.22
C ARG A 115 12.97 -6.94 -14.57
N THR A 116 13.35 -7.03 -13.31
CA THR A 116 13.89 -5.89 -12.57
C THR A 116 15.23 -5.42 -13.14
N ARG A 117 16.11 -6.35 -13.54
CA ARG A 117 17.37 -6.02 -14.22
C ARG A 117 17.15 -5.32 -15.57
N PHE A 118 16.16 -5.75 -16.36
CA PHE A 118 15.83 -5.06 -17.63
C PHE A 118 15.28 -3.65 -17.41
N LEU A 119 14.45 -3.44 -16.39
CA LEU A 119 13.97 -2.10 -16.02
C LEU A 119 15.11 -1.20 -15.54
N GLU A 120 16.06 -1.76 -14.78
CA GLU A 120 17.28 -1.06 -14.39
C GLU A 120 18.13 -0.64 -15.58
N LEU A 121 18.37 -1.55 -16.53
CA LEU A 121 19.09 -1.23 -17.77
C LEU A 121 18.35 -0.18 -18.61
N ALA A 122 17.02 -0.20 -18.61
CA ALA A 122 16.22 0.81 -19.28
C ALA A 122 16.46 2.19 -18.68
N ALA A 123 16.45 2.31 -17.34
CA ALA A 123 16.75 3.55 -16.65
C ALA A 123 18.22 3.99 -16.85
N PHE A 124 19.16 3.03 -16.79
CA PHE A 124 20.58 3.31 -16.92
C PHE A 124 20.96 3.86 -18.30
N TYR A 125 20.55 3.19 -19.37
CA TYR A 125 20.87 3.58 -20.74
C TYR A 125 19.88 4.58 -21.36
N GLY A 126 18.81 4.95 -20.66
CA GLY A 126 17.76 5.77 -21.22
C GLY A 126 17.07 5.06 -22.38
N LEU A 127 16.53 3.87 -22.13
CA LEU A 127 15.80 3.08 -23.12
C LEU A 127 14.30 3.14 -22.84
N PRO A 128 13.46 3.27 -23.88
CA PRO A 128 12.02 3.13 -23.72
C PRO A 128 11.61 1.73 -23.25
N VAL A 129 10.61 1.69 -22.38
CA VAL A 129 9.91 0.47 -21.94
C VAL A 129 8.51 0.42 -22.57
N VAL A 130 8.11 -0.73 -23.11
CA VAL A 130 6.75 -0.95 -23.62
C VAL A 130 6.08 -2.08 -22.84
N ASP A 131 4.95 -1.77 -22.19
CA ASP A 131 4.13 -2.74 -21.47
C ASP A 131 3.35 -3.60 -22.46
N THR A 132 3.66 -4.89 -22.47
CA THR A 132 3.02 -5.89 -23.32
C THR A 132 1.89 -6.62 -22.61
N GLY A 133 1.71 -6.43 -21.30
CA GLY A 133 0.76 -7.18 -20.48
C GLY A 133 -0.68 -6.68 -20.56
N LYS A 134 -0.88 -5.41 -20.93
CA LYS A 134 -2.20 -4.74 -20.93
C LYS A 134 -2.78 -4.48 -22.32
N LYS A 135 -2.03 -4.82 -23.37
CA LYS A 135 -2.33 -4.44 -24.76
C LYS A 135 -2.32 -5.64 -25.69
N GLY A 136 -3.11 -5.55 -26.76
CA GLY A 136 -3.06 -6.52 -27.85
C GLY A 136 -1.83 -6.33 -28.74
N VAL A 137 -1.43 -7.37 -29.47
CA VAL A 137 -0.22 -7.38 -30.34
C VAL A 137 -0.18 -6.18 -31.28
N ASN A 138 -1.29 -5.87 -31.98
CA ASN A 138 -1.35 -4.77 -32.94
C ASN A 138 -1.15 -3.40 -32.30
N GLU A 139 -1.72 -3.19 -31.11
CA GLU A 139 -1.55 -1.95 -30.36
C GLU A 139 -0.10 -1.80 -29.88
N THR A 140 0.48 -2.87 -29.33
CA THR A 140 1.90 -2.89 -28.93
C THR A 140 2.84 -2.62 -30.10
N VAL A 141 2.59 -3.21 -31.28
CA VAL A 141 3.35 -2.94 -32.51
C VAL A 141 3.26 -1.47 -32.90
N SER A 142 2.05 -0.89 -32.86
CA SER A 142 1.84 0.53 -33.16
C SER A 142 2.62 1.44 -32.20
N ASP A 143 2.61 1.14 -30.90
CA ASP A 143 3.35 1.90 -29.89
C ASP A 143 4.86 1.85 -30.12
N ILE A 144 5.41 0.65 -30.40
CA ILE A 144 6.82 0.45 -30.70
C ILE A 144 7.24 1.28 -31.92
N ILE A 145 6.46 1.23 -33.00
CA ILE A 145 6.76 1.99 -34.24
C ILE A 145 6.67 3.50 -33.99
N ALA A 146 5.61 3.94 -33.32
CA ALA A 146 5.42 5.36 -32.99
C ALA A 146 6.59 5.92 -32.17
N LEU A 147 7.06 5.13 -31.20
CA LEU A 147 8.18 5.51 -30.34
C LEU A 147 9.52 5.49 -31.10
N ALA A 148 9.77 4.47 -31.92
CA ALA A 148 11.01 4.38 -32.71
C ALA A 148 11.17 5.52 -33.72
N ARG A 149 10.05 5.99 -34.28
CA ARG A 149 10.02 7.11 -35.23
C ARG A 149 10.09 8.48 -34.54
N ASN A 150 9.81 8.57 -33.24
CA ASN A 150 9.81 9.85 -32.52
C ASN A 150 11.22 10.21 -32.02
N LEU A 151 12.02 10.84 -32.88
CA LEU A 151 13.40 11.24 -32.56
C LEU A 151 13.48 12.16 -31.34
N LYS A 152 12.50 13.06 -31.17
CA LYS A 152 12.47 14.01 -30.06
C LYS A 152 12.24 13.30 -28.73
N ALA A 153 11.30 12.35 -28.68
CA ALA A 153 11.08 11.54 -27.49
C ALA A 153 12.33 10.72 -27.15
N LEU A 154 12.96 10.05 -28.13
CA LEU A 154 14.18 9.27 -27.91
C LEU A 154 15.34 10.13 -27.37
N ALA A 155 15.47 11.38 -27.82
CA ALA A 155 16.45 12.30 -27.25
C ALA A 155 16.19 12.60 -25.77
N LEU A 156 14.93 12.70 -25.33
CA LEU A 156 14.60 12.86 -23.91
C LEU A 156 15.03 11.66 -23.07
N PHE A 157 14.83 10.45 -23.59
CA PHE A 157 15.29 9.24 -22.92
C PHE A 157 16.81 9.26 -22.72
N SER A 158 17.58 9.64 -23.75
CA SER A 158 19.04 9.78 -23.64
C SER A 158 19.45 10.89 -22.66
N MET A 159 18.74 12.03 -22.65
CA MET A 159 19.00 13.11 -21.69
C MET A 159 18.77 12.69 -20.24
N LEU A 160 17.83 11.77 -19.99
CA LEU A 160 17.49 11.28 -18.65
C LEU A 160 18.18 9.95 -18.30
N ALA A 161 19.08 9.45 -19.17
CA ALA A 161 19.81 8.21 -18.94
C ALA A 161 20.71 8.34 -17.71
N LEU A 162 20.51 7.48 -16.70
CA LEU A 162 21.29 7.57 -15.45
C LEU A 162 22.80 7.41 -15.67
N ARG A 163 23.21 6.73 -16.75
CA ARG A 163 24.62 6.57 -17.12
C ARG A 163 25.33 7.91 -17.36
N THR A 164 24.63 8.90 -17.89
CA THR A 164 25.21 10.21 -18.25
C THR A 164 24.65 11.36 -17.42
N LEU A 165 23.52 11.15 -16.73
CA LEU A 165 22.86 12.19 -15.96
C LEU A 165 23.67 12.54 -14.69
N THR A 166 23.95 13.82 -14.53
CA THR A 166 24.69 14.37 -13.37
C THR A 166 23.80 15.29 -12.52
N PRO A 167 24.21 15.63 -11.29
CA PRO A 167 23.49 16.63 -10.48
C PRO A 167 23.38 18.00 -11.17
N ASP A 168 24.38 18.39 -11.96
CA ASP A 168 24.37 19.66 -12.71
C ASP A 168 23.32 19.64 -13.83
N ASP A 169 23.15 18.50 -14.51
CA ASP A 169 22.08 18.33 -15.50
C ASP A 169 20.70 18.45 -14.84
N VAL A 170 20.53 17.86 -13.66
CA VAL A 170 19.28 17.97 -12.89
C VAL A 170 19.02 19.42 -12.48
N ALA A 171 20.04 20.12 -11.98
CA ALA A 171 19.93 21.53 -11.62
C ALA A 171 19.59 22.41 -12.83
N SER A 172 20.21 22.13 -13.98
CA SER A 172 19.95 22.81 -15.26
C SER A 172 18.51 22.59 -15.75
N LEU A 173 18.04 21.34 -15.77
CA LEU A 173 16.68 20.97 -16.19
C LEU A 173 15.59 21.42 -15.20
N ALA A 174 15.92 21.53 -13.91
CA ALA A 174 15.03 22.11 -12.92
C ALA A 174 14.97 23.64 -13.05
N SER A 175 16.07 24.26 -13.47
CA SER A 175 16.20 25.67 -13.83
C SER A 175 15.65 26.64 -12.78
N ARG A 176 15.75 26.28 -11.49
CA ARG A 176 15.10 27.03 -10.39
C ARG A 176 15.52 28.50 -10.36
N ARG A 177 16.77 28.81 -10.72
CA ARG A 177 17.34 30.16 -10.69
C ARG A 177 17.23 30.93 -12.02
N ALA A 178 16.58 30.37 -13.04
CA ALA A 178 16.47 31.01 -14.34
C ALA A 178 15.58 32.26 -14.29
N VAL A 179 15.93 33.27 -15.08
CA VAL A 179 15.10 34.47 -15.28
C VAL A 179 14.05 34.15 -16.32
N ILE A 180 12.78 34.18 -15.93
CA ILE A 180 11.65 33.98 -16.83
C ILE A 180 11.19 35.35 -17.36
N PRO A 181 11.15 35.57 -18.69
CA PRO A 181 10.72 36.83 -19.26
C PRO A 181 9.31 37.23 -18.83
N GLY A 182 9.14 38.51 -18.49
CA GLY A 182 7.84 39.08 -18.11
C GLY A 182 7.49 39.01 -16.62
N ILE A 183 8.36 38.45 -15.79
CA ILE A 183 8.19 38.45 -14.32
C ILE A 183 8.97 39.62 -13.71
N ASP A 184 8.28 40.49 -12.97
CA ASP A 184 8.92 41.44 -12.06
C ASP A 184 9.25 40.72 -10.75
N TYR A 185 10.44 40.14 -10.70
CA TYR A 185 10.90 39.32 -9.57
C TYR A 185 10.98 40.09 -8.25
N ALA A 186 11.32 41.38 -8.28
CA ALA A 186 11.45 42.19 -7.07
C ALA A 186 10.06 42.47 -6.48
N GLN A 187 9.12 42.93 -7.31
CA GLN A 187 7.74 43.14 -6.88
C GLN A 187 7.12 41.83 -6.40
N ARG A 188 7.27 40.75 -7.18
CA ARG A 188 6.65 39.47 -6.88
C ARG A 188 7.19 38.86 -5.58
N LEU A 189 8.50 38.99 -5.31
CA LEU A 189 9.07 38.54 -4.04
C LEU A 189 8.43 39.24 -2.83
N GLU A 190 8.22 40.56 -2.91
CA GLU A 190 7.60 41.32 -1.82
C GLU A 190 6.14 40.89 -1.58
N GLU A 191 5.40 40.56 -2.63
CA GLU A 191 4.05 39.99 -2.52
C GLU A 191 4.08 38.63 -1.80
N ILE A 192 5.02 37.74 -2.16
CA ILE A 192 5.16 36.43 -1.52
C ILE A 192 5.57 36.59 -0.05
N ILE A 193 6.51 37.50 0.26
CA ILE A 193 6.91 37.80 1.64
C ILE A 193 5.72 38.27 2.47
N ALA A 194 4.87 39.15 1.93
CA ALA A 194 3.68 39.64 2.63
C ALA A 194 2.67 38.53 2.96
N VAL A 195 2.61 37.47 2.13
CA VAL A 195 1.74 36.31 2.35
C VAL A 195 2.37 35.29 3.31
N GLU A 196 3.63 34.93 3.08
CA GLU A 196 4.26 33.77 3.72
C GLU A 196 4.97 34.11 5.04
N CYS A 197 5.37 35.37 5.28
CA CYS A 197 6.04 35.80 6.52
C CYS A 197 5.08 36.35 7.59
N GLY A 198 3.93 35.69 7.77
CA GLY A 198 2.96 36.02 8.84
C GLY A 198 3.38 35.54 10.24
N GLU A 199 2.50 35.68 11.23
CA GLU A 199 2.76 35.34 12.65
C GLU A 199 3.10 33.85 12.89
N THR A 200 2.65 32.96 12.00
CA THR A 200 2.93 31.52 12.08
C THR A 200 4.16 31.10 11.28
N SER A 201 4.85 32.03 10.62
CA SER A 201 6.04 31.74 9.81
C SER A 201 7.29 31.63 10.66
N ILE A 202 8.15 30.66 10.34
CA ILE A 202 9.49 30.54 10.93
C ILE A 202 10.45 31.62 10.41
N PHE A 203 10.11 32.27 9.28
CA PHE A 203 10.91 33.31 8.63
C PHE A 203 10.25 34.68 8.76
N THR A 204 11.04 35.67 9.13
CA THR A 204 10.63 37.08 9.08
C THR A 204 10.86 37.66 7.68
N PRO A 205 10.17 38.75 7.31
CA PRO A 205 10.46 39.47 6.06
C PRO A 205 11.94 39.87 5.94
N GLU A 206 12.57 40.24 7.06
CA GLU A 206 13.96 40.65 7.09
C GLU A 206 14.92 39.50 6.83
N ASP A 207 14.63 38.30 7.35
CA ASP A 207 15.43 37.09 7.06
C ASP A 207 15.52 36.85 5.55
N VAL A 208 14.38 36.93 4.84
CA VAL A 208 14.29 36.67 3.40
C VAL A 208 15.00 37.76 2.61
N ARG A 209 14.74 39.04 2.91
CA ARG A 209 15.36 40.18 2.21
C ARG A 209 16.86 40.21 2.39
N THR A 210 17.34 40.07 3.64
CA THR A 210 18.77 40.02 3.93
C THR A 210 19.45 38.87 3.17
N GLN A 211 18.81 37.71 3.09
CA GLN A 211 19.40 36.59 2.36
C GLN A 211 19.38 36.79 0.84
N CYS A 212 18.31 37.36 0.27
CA CYS A 212 18.24 37.69 -1.15
C CYS A 212 19.28 38.76 -1.56
N LEU A 213 19.64 39.67 -0.66
CA LEU A 213 20.73 40.62 -0.89
C LEU A 213 22.11 39.93 -0.94
N ARG A 214 22.29 38.84 -0.19
CA ARG A 214 23.54 38.05 -0.18
C ARG A 214 23.64 37.08 -1.36
N ASP A 215 22.53 36.49 -1.76
CA ASP A 215 22.40 35.58 -2.90
C ASP A 215 21.35 36.11 -3.87
N PRO A 216 21.72 36.98 -4.84
CA PRO A 216 20.76 37.56 -5.78
C PRO A 216 19.99 36.51 -6.60
N GLY A 217 20.56 35.33 -6.81
CA GLY A 217 19.88 34.23 -7.51
C GLY A 217 18.75 33.60 -6.69
N LEU A 218 18.72 33.82 -5.37
CA LEU A 218 17.68 33.31 -4.48
C LEU A 218 16.32 33.93 -4.79
N VAL A 219 16.28 35.22 -5.18
CA VAL A 219 15.03 35.91 -5.58
C VAL A 219 14.33 35.12 -6.69
N HIS A 220 15.07 34.74 -7.73
CA HIS A 220 14.52 33.97 -8.84
C HIS A 220 14.06 32.58 -8.38
N ALA A 221 14.86 31.91 -7.54
CA ALA A 221 14.53 30.60 -7.04
C ALA A 221 13.26 30.57 -6.18
N LEU A 222 13.06 31.57 -5.31
CA LEU A 222 11.88 31.70 -4.46
C LEU A 222 10.63 31.95 -5.31
N VAL A 223 10.67 32.94 -6.19
CA VAL A 223 9.54 33.29 -7.07
C VAL A 223 9.21 32.12 -8.01
N ASN A 224 10.20 31.53 -8.68
CA ASN A 224 9.96 30.42 -9.60
C ASN A 224 9.42 29.18 -8.89
N HIS A 225 9.88 28.90 -7.66
CA HIS A 225 9.36 27.79 -6.88
C HIS A 225 7.92 28.03 -6.45
N TYR A 226 7.63 29.24 -5.94
CA TYR A 226 6.31 29.62 -5.42
C TYR A 226 5.25 29.64 -6.53
N ASP A 227 5.55 30.32 -7.63
CA ASP A 227 4.62 30.46 -8.77
C ASP A 227 4.69 29.29 -9.75
N ASN A 228 5.54 28.29 -9.49
CA ASN A 228 5.86 27.21 -10.42
C ASN A 228 6.27 27.73 -11.82
N ALA A 229 6.92 28.90 -11.87
CA ALA A 229 7.32 29.55 -13.12
C ALA A 229 8.45 28.79 -13.82
N HIS A 230 8.38 28.75 -15.15
CA HIS A 230 9.34 28.05 -16.01
C HIS A 230 9.23 28.52 -17.46
N ASP A 231 10.22 28.17 -18.28
CA ASP A 231 10.14 28.37 -19.73
C ASP A 231 9.13 27.38 -20.32
N ALA A 232 7.99 27.90 -20.78
CA ALA A 232 6.92 27.13 -21.41
C ALA A 232 7.36 26.44 -22.72
N ASN A 233 8.49 26.85 -23.31
CA ASN A 233 9.04 26.27 -24.53
C ASN A 233 10.05 25.15 -24.27
N ALA A 234 10.40 24.89 -23.01
CA ALA A 234 11.34 23.82 -22.67
C ALA A 234 10.77 22.45 -23.09
N PRO A 235 11.50 21.65 -23.91
CA PRO A 235 11.02 20.35 -24.35
C PRO A 235 10.94 19.32 -23.21
N LEU A 236 11.64 19.59 -22.11
CA LEU A 236 11.74 18.78 -20.91
C LEU A 236 11.95 19.70 -19.72
N ARG A 237 11.23 19.41 -18.63
CA ARG A 237 11.40 20.09 -17.34
C ARG A 237 11.43 19.05 -16.22
N LEU A 238 12.31 19.27 -15.24
CA LEU A 238 12.28 18.57 -13.96
C LEU A 238 11.61 19.44 -12.90
N ARG A 239 10.31 19.23 -12.65
CA ARG A 239 9.60 19.99 -11.63
C ARG A 239 9.81 19.37 -10.26
N LEU A 240 10.38 20.12 -9.32
CA LEU A 240 10.48 19.69 -7.93
C LEU A 240 9.07 19.49 -7.35
N VAL A 241 8.79 18.28 -6.88
CA VAL A 241 7.51 17.90 -6.25
C VAL A 241 7.59 18.06 -4.75
N VAL A 242 8.67 17.55 -4.17
CA VAL A 242 8.94 17.62 -2.73
C VAL A 242 10.44 17.60 -2.50
N GLU A 243 10.87 18.37 -1.52
CA GLU A 243 12.21 18.35 -0.99
C GLU A 243 12.13 17.95 0.48
N GLY A 244 13.08 17.12 0.92
CA GLY A 244 13.24 16.76 2.31
C GLY A 244 14.69 16.93 2.74
N GLU A 245 14.98 16.52 3.96
CA GLU A 245 16.32 16.70 4.55
C GLU A 245 17.42 16.04 3.72
N SER A 246 17.15 14.85 3.16
CA SER A 246 18.16 14.02 2.50
C SER A 246 17.91 13.73 1.02
N LYS A 247 16.80 14.23 0.45
CA LYS A 247 16.39 13.94 -0.93
C LYS A 247 15.59 15.08 -1.56
N GLN A 248 15.68 15.20 -2.88
CA GLN A 248 14.78 15.99 -3.72
C GLN A 248 14.07 15.05 -4.69
N ILE A 249 12.77 15.24 -4.91
CA ILE A 249 11.97 14.42 -5.82
C ILE A 249 11.43 15.31 -6.94
N TYR A 250 11.76 14.95 -8.18
CA TYR A 250 11.39 15.66 -9.39
C TYR A 250 10.41 14.85 -10.23
N LYS A 251 9.35 15.50 -10.71
CA LYS A 251 8.51 14.98 -11.77
C LYS A 251 9.12 15.35 -13.11
N VAL A 252 9.16 14.39 -14.01
CA VAL A 252 9.57 14.57 -15.41
C VAL A 252 8.37 15.08 -16.20
N GLU A 253 8.45 16.31 -16.70
CA GLU A 253 7.36 16.94 -17.45
C GLU A 253 7.79 17.24 -18.88
N THR A 254 7.04 16.72 -19.85
CA THR A 254 7.28 16.96 -21.27
C THR A 254 5.97 16.85 -22.07
N PRO A 255 5.73 17.72 -23.07
CA PRO A 255 4.60 17.57 -23.97
C PRO A 255 4.84 16.49 -25.05
N LEU A 256 6.05 15.96 -25.17
CA LEU A 256 6.46 15.09 -26.28
C LEU A 256 5.98 13.63 -26.14
N THR A 257 5.72 13.19 -24.90
CA THR A 257 5.28 11.81 -24.61
C THR A 257 4.65 11.73 -23.21
N ARG A 258 3.72 10.78 -23.03
CA ARG A 258 3.13 10.42 -21.74
C ARG A 258 3.88 9.33 -20.98
N TYR A 259 4.97 8.81 -21.56
CA TYR A 259 5.76 7.72 -20.97
C TYR A 259 6.23 8.04 -19.53
N PHE A 260 6.53 9.32 -19.26
CA PHE A 260 7.08 9.75 -17.98
C PHE A 260 6.03 10.12 -16.92
N ASP A 261 4.73 10.00 -17.23
CA ASP A 261 3.64 10.46 -16.33
C ASP A 261 3.67 9.77 -14.96
N ASN A 262 4.13 8.53 -14.90
CA ASN A 262 4.28 7.73 -13.68
C ASN A 262 5.74 7.56 -13.24
N ARG A 263 6.65 8.42 -13.72
CA ARG A 263 8.09 8.37 -13.41
C ARG A 263 8.51 9.60 -12.64
N ILE A 264 9.43 9.39 -11.71
CA ILE A 264 10.07 10.44 -10.93
C ILE A 264 11.59 10.22 -10.93
N LEU A 265 12.30 11.33 -10.81
CA LEU A 265 13.73 11.34 -10.56
C LEU A 265 13.97 11.78 -9.12
N ILE A 266 14.72 11.00 -8.36
CA ILE A 266 15.09 11.34 -6.98
C ILE A 266 16.57 11.67 -6.96
N PHE A 267 16.92 12.77 -6.32
CA PHE A 267 18.31 13.18 -6.07
C PHE A 267 18.62 13.06 -4.58
N LEU A 268 19.64 12.27 -4.23
CA LEU A 268 20.13 12.14 -2.87
C LEU A 268 21.02 13.34 -2.52
N LYS A 269 20.62 14.11 -1.50
CA LYS A 269 21.44 15.20 -0.96
C LYS A 269 22.64 14.61 -0.19
N PRO A 270 23.82 15.26 -0.23
CA PRO A 270 25.02 14.83 0.52
C PRO A 270 24.89 15.16 2.01
N THR A 271 23.73 14.93 2.62
CA THR A 271 23.40 15.39 3.97
C THR A 271 23.11 14.22 4.89
N ILE A 272 23.44 14.38 6.17
CA ILE A 272 23.08 13.45 7.23
C ILE A 272 22.37 14.19 8.36
N TYR A 273 21.36 13.55 8.96
CA TYR A 273 20.60 14.09 10.07
C TYR A 273 20.41 13.04 11.18
N SER A 274 20.50 13.49 12.43
CA SER A 274 20.20 12.70 13.62
C SER A 274 19.25 13.44 14.54
N HIS A 275 18.03 12.92 14.66
CA HIS A 275 17.04 13.43 15.61
C HIS A 275 17.49 13.27 17.06
N SER A 276 18.09 12.13 17.44
CA SER A 276 18.51 11.92 18.84
C SER A 276 19.63 12.85 19.29
N ARG A 277 20.48 13.29 18.36
CA ARG A 277 21.56 14.24 18.63
C ARG A 277 21.18 15.68 18.35
N GLN A 278 20.04 15.91 17.69
CA GLN A 278 19.67 17.20 17.13
C GLN A 278 20.85 17.79 16.35
N ALA A 279 21.44 16.99 15.47
CA ALA A 279 22.64 17.33 14.73
C ALA A 279 22.46 16.98 13.25
N THR A 280 23.05 17.81 12.40
CA THR A 280 23.05 17.64 10.96
C THR A 280 24.41 18.03 10.39
N ALA A 281 24.71 17.55 9.17
CA ALA A 281 25.85 18.02 8.39
C ALA A 281 25.62 17.80 6.89
N GLU A 282 26.39 18.51 6.08
CA GLU A 282 26.60 18.23 4.67
C GLU A 282 27.99 17.63 4.48
N ILE A 283 28.05 16.37 4.05
CA ILE A 283 29.28 15.60 3.90
C ILE A 283 29.48 15.29 2.42
N ALA A 284 30.51 15.90 1.81
CA ALA A 284 30.85 15.68 0.42
C ALA A 284 31.04 14.19 0.10
N GLY A 285 30.47 13.73 -1.03
CA GLY A 285 30.55 12.33 -1.46
C GLY A 285 29.60 11.36 -0.74
N LEU A 286 28.92 11.78 0.33
CA LEU A 286 28.00 10.90 1.06
C LEU A 286 26.84 10.38 0.21
N SER A 287 26.30 11.21 -0.68
CA SER A 287 25.22 10.80 -1.59
C SER A 287 25.64 9.65 -2.52
N ALA A 288 26.87 9.66 -3.02
CA ALA A 288 27.42 8.60 -3.86
C ALA A 288 27.60 7.27 -3.11
N ILE A 289 28.11 7.33 -1.88
CA ILE A 289 28.27 6.14 -1.01
C ILE A 289 26.90 5.56 -0.65
N ARG A 290 25.91 6.42 -0.34
CA ARG A 290 24.51 6.00 -0.09
C ARG A 290 23.85 5.38 -1.31
N ALA A 291 24.10 5.94 -2.49
CA ALA A 291 23.58 5.40 -3.75
C ALA A 291 24.14 4.00 -4.02
N THR A 292 25.46 3.83 -3.81
CA THR A 292 26.13 2.53 -3.93
C THR A 292 25.57 1.51 -2.93
N GLY A 293 25.39 1.91 -1.66
CA GLY A 293 24.77 1.05 -0.65
C GLY A 293 23.34 0.65 -1.05
N SER A 294 22.54 1.63 -1.48
CA SER A 294 21.17 1.39 -1.95
C SER A 294 21.11 0.43 -3.14
N ARG A 295 22.04 0.57 -4.10
CA ARG A 295 22.17 -0.32 -5.26
C ARG A 295 22.47 -1.77 -4.85
N LEU A 296 23.36 -1.96 -3.88
CA LEU A 296 23.72 -3.29 -3.37
C LEU A 296 22.57 -3.93 -2.57
N PHE A 297 21.87 -3.16 -1.73
CA PHE A 297 20.68 -3.65 -1.03
C PHE A 297 19.53 -3.94 -1.99
N LEU A 298 19.32 -3.14 -3.03
CA LEU A 298 18.34 -3.44 -4.08
C LEU A 298 18.68 -4.75 -4.79
N GLU A 299 19.93 -5.00 -5.14
CA GLU A 299 20.35 -6.28 -5.70
C GLU A 299 20.00 -7.45 -4.76
N ILE A 300 20.28 -7.31 -3.46
CA ILE A 300 19.89 -8.30 -2.44
C ILE A 300 18.36 -8.54 -2.42
N LEU A 301 17.57 -7.48 -2.46
CA LEU A 301 16.10 -7.58 -2.48
C LEU A 301 15.59 -8.23 -3.77
N HIS A 302 16.17 -7.87 -4.91
CA HIS A 302 15.77 -8.40 -6.22
C HIS A 302 16.03 -9.90 -6.32
N ARG A 303 17.18 -10.37 -5.81
CA ARG A 303 17.50 -11.80 -5.73
C ARG A 303 16.50 -12.60 -4.89
N ALA A 304 15.87 -11.96 -3.91
CA ALA A 304 14.87 -12.57 -3.02
C ALA A 304 13.42 -12.36 -3.47
N GLY A 305 13.15 -11.77 -4.65
CA GLY A 305 11.79 -11.56 -5.12
C GLY A 305 11.05 -10.40 -4.44
N ILE A 306 11.78 -9.47 -3.79
CA ILE A 306 11.17 -8.36 -3.03
C ILE A 306 11.04 -7.13 -3.93
N SER A 307 9.82 -6.62 -4.04
CA SER A 307 9.48 -5.48 -4.90
C SER A 307 9.92 -4.13 -4.33
N HIS A 308 10.49 -3.30 -5.19
CA HIS A 308 10.88 -1.93 -4.89
C HIS A 308 10.40 -0.96 -5.98
N ALA A 309 10.11 0.28 -5.61
CA ALA A 309 9.70 1.34 -6.53
C ALA A 309 10.88 1.93 -7.35
N TYR A 310 12.13 1.59 -7.00
CA TYR A 310 13.31 2.11 -7.68
C TYR A 310 13.64 1.16 -8.81
N ASP A 311 13.74 1.68 -10.03
CA ASP A 311 14.14 0.87 -11.16
C ASP A 311 15.65 0.93 -11.37
N GLY A 312 16.30 2.08 -11.12
CA GLY A 312 17.74 2.21 -11.28
C GLY A 312 18.32 3.39 -10.51
N LEU A 313 19.63 3.36 -10.27
CA LEU A 313 20.38 4.41 -9.57
C LEU A 313 21.82 4.50 -10.09
N ASN A 314 22.42 5.69 -10.08
CA ASN A 314 23.83 5.89 -10.44
C ASN A 314 24.71 6.33 -9.26
N ALA A 315 26.02 6.38 -9.48
CA ALA A 315 27.04 6.78 -8.52
C ALA A 315 26.93 8.25 -8.08
N HIS A 316 26.16 9.08 -8.77
CA HIS A 316 25.91 10.47 -8.37
C HIS A 316 24.73 10.62 -7.38
N GLY A 317 24.08 9.53 -7.00
CA GLY A 317 22.91 9.58 -6.13
C GLY A 317 21.63 10.01 -6.84
N LEU A 318 21.56 9.79 -8.16
CA LEU A 318 20.32 9.93 -8.92
C LEU A 318 19.62 8.58 -9.02
N ILE A 319 18.31 8.59 -8.78
CA ILE A 319 17.47 7.39 -8.75
C ILE A 319 16.30 7.59 -9.70
N TRP A 320 16.12 6.65 -10.61
CA TRP A 320 14.93 6.54 -11.43
C TRP A 320 13.91 5.64 -10.73
N ALA A 321 12.71 6.17 -10.49
CA ALA A 321 11.69 5.46 -9.74
C ALA A 321 10.30 5.60 -10.36
N ARG A 322 9.45 4.62 -10.03
CA ARG A 322 8.01 4.66 -10.27
C ARG A 322 7.36 5.56 -9.23
N SER A 323 6.49 6.45 -9.69
CA SER A 323 5.58 7.16 -8.79
C SER A 323 4.60 6.15 -8.19
N THR A 324 4.48 6.16 -6.86
CA THR A 324 3.58 5.29 -6.11
C THR A 324 2.86 6.11 -5.07
N GLU A 325 1.68 5.62 -4.67
CA GLU A 325 1.01 6.12 -3.49
C GLU A 325 1.84 5.74 -2.25
N THR A 326 1.94 6.67 -1.31
CA THR A 326 2.76 6.52 -0.09
C THR A 326 1.89 6.69 1.14
N THR A 327 2.36 6.14 2.27
CA THR A 327 1.73 6.29 3.58
C THR A 327 2.67 7.08 4.52
N GLN A 328 2.12 7.62 5.60
CA GLN A 328 2.93 8.21 6.69
C GLN A 328 3.44 7.15 7.68
N ILE A 329 3.48 5.87 7.26
CA ILE A 329 3.81 4.76 8.14
C ILE A 329 5.22 4.27 7.82
N GLU A 330 6.09 4.39 8.82
CA GLU A 330 7.38 3.71 8.83
C GLU A 330 7.20 2.34 9.46
N THR A 331 7.66 1.30 8.76
CA THR A 331 7.58 -0.07 9.23
C THR A 331 8.97 -0.51 9.69
N VAL A 332 9.10 -0.81 10.99
CA VAL A 332 10.36 -1.03 11.68
C VAL A 332 10.47 -2.49 12.09
N TYR A 333 11.52 -3.20 11.66
CA TYR A 333 11.82 -4.54 12.18
C TYR A 333 12.81 -4.44 13.34
N LYS A 334 12.63 -5.31 14.33
CA LYS A 334 13.38 -5.31 15.59
C LYS A 334 13.77 -6.72 15.98
N GLU A 335 15.08 -7.00 16.04
CA GLU A 335 15.61 -8.23 16.64
C GLU A 335 16.09 -7.97 18.07
N LEU A 336 16.78 -6.83 18.31
CA LEU A 336 17.26 -6.43 19.62
C LEU A 336 16.47 -5.24 20.21
N CYS A 337 16.36 -5.24 21.54
CA CYS A 337 15.82 -4.11 22.30
C CYS A 337 16.84 -2.96 22.37
N ALA A 338 16.98 -2.24 21.24
CA ALA A 338 17.91 -1.13 21.07
C ALA A 338 17.19 0.14 20.57
N GLY A 339 17.89 1.28 20.64
CA GLY A 339 17.39 2.56 20.17
C GLY A 339 16.09 2.98 20.86
N THR A 340 15.09 3.36 20.05
CA THR A 340 13.80 3.89 20.53
C THR A 340 13.11 2.97 21.53
N ASP A 341 13.17 1.65 21.35
CA ASP A 341 12.53 0.70 22.28
C ASP A 341 13.17 0.78 23.68
N LYS A 342 14.50 0.74 23.74
CA LYS A 342 15.27 0.85 24.99
C LYS A 342 14.98 2.16 25.72
N HIS A 343 14.78 3.26 24.99
CA HIS A 343 14.53 4.57 25.58
C HIS A 343 13.05 4.83 25.92
N SER A 344 12.12 4.22 25.19
CA SER A 344 10.68 4.40 25.38
C SER A 344 10.11 3.49 26.46
N PHE A 345 10.71 2.31 26.66
CA PHE A 345 10.22 1.29 27.58
C PHE A 345 11.22 1.05 28.72
N CYS A 346 11.05 1.80 29.82
CA CYS A 346 11.92 1.71 30.99
C CYS A 346 11.99 0.28 31.55
N GLY A 347 13.20 -0.23 31.74
CA GLY A 347 13.46 -1.56 32.30
C GLY A 347 13.24 -2.74 31.33
N MET A 348 12.76 -2.50 30.10
CA MET A 348 12.43 -3.57 29.17
C MET A 348 13.64 -4.43 28.77
N VAL A 349 14.79 -3.80 28.51
CA VAL A 349 16.04 -4.50 28.15
C VAL A 349 16.46 -5.50 29.22
N ALA A 350 16.21 -5.20 30.50
CA ALA A 350 16.62 -6.03 31.63
C ALA A 350 15.53 -7.04 32.06
N ASN A 351 14.38 -7.07 31.39
CA ASN A 351 13.26 -7.93 31.77
C ASN A 351 13.40 -9.31 31.10
N PRO A 352 13.72 -10.39 31.85
CA PRO A 352 13.96 -11.73 31.27
C PRO A 352 12.70 -12.40 30.69
N ASN A 353 11.52 -11.81 30.89
CA ASN A 353 10.29 -12.24 30.25
C ASN A 353 10.11 -11.64 28.86
N VAL A 354 10.80 -10.53 28.55
CA VAL A 354 10.68 -9.79 27.28
C VAL A 354 11.92 -9.96 26.42
N THR A 355 13.11 -9.91 27.03
CA THR A 355 14.40 -10.00 26.35
C THR A 355 15.24 -11.16 26.86
N LEU A 356 16.11 -11.67 26.01
CA LEU A 356 17.21 -12.56 26.37
C LEU A 356 18.36 -11.75 26.99
N GLN A 357 19.34 -12.41 27.60
CA GLN A 357 20.54 -11.76 28.14
C GLN A 357 21.36 -11.02 27.06
N THR A 358 21.26 -11.48 25.80
CA THR A 358 21.85 -10.84 24.61
C THR A 358 21.15 -9.53 24.23
N GLY A 359 20.00 -9.21 24.85
CA GLY A 359 19.15 -8.08 24.47
C GLY A 359 18.19 -8.36 23.30
N GLN A 360 18.27 -9.54 22.70
CA GLN A 360 17.30 -10.01 21.69
C GLN A 360 15.90 -10.16 22.31
N TYR A 361 14.87 -9.91 21.52
CA TYR A 361 13.49 -10.15 21.96
C TYR A 361 13.21 -11.64 22.11
N LYS A 362 12.72 -12.04 23.30
CA LYS A 362 12.34 -13.42 23.59
C LYS A 362 11.20 -13.90 22.70
N GLY A 363 10.34 -12.99 22.24
CA GLY A 363 9.26 -13.28 21.28
C GLY A 363 9.75 -13.56 19.85
N GLY A 364 11.07 -13.52 19.61
CA GLY A 364 11.67 -13.45 18.29
C GLY A 364 11.63 -12.03 17.72
N PRO A 365 12.16 -11.84 16.49
CA PRO A 365 12.04 -10.57 15.79
C PRO A 365 10.57 -10.14 15.66
N TYR A 366 10.32 -8.84 15.61
CA TYR A 366 8.96 -8.34 15.40
C TYR A 366 8.95 -7.07 14.56
N VAL A 367 7.77 -6.70 14.08
CA VAL A 367 7.49 -5.48 13.33
C VAL A 367 6.73 -4.49 14.19
N ARG A 368 7.20 -3.25 14.20
CA ARG A 368 6.58 -2.08 14.83
C ARG A 368 6.23 -1.07 13.74
N PHE A 369 5.16 -0.32 13.94
CA PHE A 369 4.78 0.78 13.07
C PHE A 369 5.02 2.11 13.77
N ASP A 370 5.66 3.04 13.07
CA ASP A 370 5.87 4.41 13.53
C ASP A 370 5.17 5.38 12.58
N TRP A 371 4.42 6.34 13.14
CA TRP A 371 3.87 7.45 12.39
C TRP A 371 4.97 8.49 12.13
N ARG A 372 5.20 8.78 10.84
CA ARG A 372 6.16 9.78 10.37
C ARG A 372 5.66 11.17 10.72
N ASN A 373 6.38 11.83 11.62
CA ASN A 373 6.12 13.19 12.03
C ASN A 373 7.16 14.14 11.42
N PRO A 374 6.87 15.45 11.39
CA PRO A 374 7.90 16.44 11.17
C PRO A 374 9.08 16.28 12.15
N ASN A 375 10.30 16.53 11.67
CA ASN A 375 11.48 16.57 12.53
C ASN A 375 11.36 17.67 13.59
N HIS A 376 10.81 18.81 13.19
CA HIS A 376 10.60 20.00 14.02
C HIS A 376 9.20 20.57 13.80
N MET A 377 8.72 21.32 14.79
CA MET A 377 7.45 22.03 14.77
C MET A 377 7.67 23.49 15.18
N TYR A 378 7.10 24.41 14.43
CA TYR A 378 7.04 25.83 14.75
C TYR A 378 5.56 26.26 14.80
N ASN A 379 5.08 26.71 15.96
CA ASN A 379 3.68 27.11 16.16
C ASN A 379 2.64 26.08 15.64
N GLY A 380 2.93 24.79 15.77
CA GLY A 380 2.03 23.71 15.32
C GLY A 380 2.12 23.35 13.84
N ILE A 381 3.06 23.95 13.09
CA ILE A 381 3.28 23.73 11.66
C ILE A 381 4.64 23.07 11.43
N ASN A 382 4.74 22.24 10.40
CA ASN A 382 6.00 21.68 9.92
C ASN A 382 6.82 22.76 9.17
N PRO A 383 7.97 23.20 9.68
CA PRO A 383 8.79 24.21 9.00
C PRO A 383 9.22 23.78 7.59
N ALA A 384 9.45 22.48 7.37
CA ALA A 384 9.94 21.97 6.09
C ALA A 384 8.92 22.09 4.94
N THR A 385 7.64 22.35 5.22
CA THR A 385 6.63 22.61 4.19
C THR A 385 6.58 24.08 3.77
N HIS A 386 7.33 24.97 4.44
CA HIS A 386 7.37 26.38 4.09
C HIS A 386 8.12 26.59 2.76
N PRO A 387 7.61 27.39 1.79
CA PRO A 387 8.20 27.54 0.46
C PRO A 387 9.65 28.07 0.48
N PHE A 388 10.03 28.77 1.55
CA PHE A 388 11.38 29.32 1.72
C PHE A 388 12.37 28.35 2.38
N TYR A 389 11.91 27.28 3.03
CA TYR A 389 12.74 26.46 3.93
C TYR A 389 14.02 25.95 3.26
N HIS A 390 13.88 25.15 2.22
CA HIS A 390 15.03 24.52 1.55
C HIS A 390 15.84 25.48 0.69
N LEU A 391 15.21 26.56 0.21
CA LEU A 391 15.91 27.58 -0.58
C LEU A 391 16.80 28.47 0.30
N ILE A 392 16.32 28.84 1.50
CA ILE A 392 17.15 29.53 2.48
C ILE A 392 18.22 28.59 3.01
N GLU A 393 17.89 27.32 3.34
CA GLU A 393 18.87 26.29 3.74
C GLU A 393 20.03 26.21 2.74
N ALA A 394 19.73 26.04 1.45
CA ALA A 394 20.74 25.95 0.40
C ALA A 394 21.56 27.24 0.22
N SER A 395 21.00 28.40 0.56
CA SER A 395 21.66 29.70 0.39
C SER A 395 22.57 30.06 1.57
N VAL A 396 22.19 29.70 2.81
CA VAL A 396 22.99 30.01 4.02
C VAL A 396 23.96 28.88 4.39
N GLY A 397 23.71 27.65 3.91
CA GLY A 397 24.43 26.45 4.31
C GLY A 397 23.74 25.70 5.45
N LYS A 398 23.83 24.37 5.43
CA LYS A 398 23.00 23.48 6.29
C LYS A 398 23.21 23.72 7.79
N ASP A 399 24.44 23.85 8.26
CA ASP A 399 24.73 24.01 9.69
C ASP A 399 24.25 25.36 10.22
N VAL A 400 24.54 26.44 9.47
CA VAL A 400 24.10 27.80 9.80
C VAL A 400 22.57 27.89 9.80
N PHE A 401 21.92 27.23 8.83
CA PHE A 401 20.46 27.14 8.78
C PHE A 401 19.91 26.44 10.02
N TYR A 402 20.48 25.28 10.34
CA TYR A 402 20.04 24.42 11.43
C TYR A 402 20.14 25.12 12.79
N ASP A 403 21.23 25.83 13.04
CA ASP A 403 21.46 26.53 14.31
C ASP A 403 20.60 27.80 14.42
N ASN A 404 20.61 28.67 13.40
CA ASN A 404 20.04 30.01 13.52
C ASN A 404 18.55 30.11 13.17
N TYR A 405 18.06 29.19 12.33
CA TYR A 405 16.67 29.21 11.86
C TYR A 405 15.86 28.07 12.44
N LEU A 406 16.38 26.84 12.45
CA LEU A 406 15.61 25.69 12.86
C LEU A 406 15.59 25.51 14.38
N THR A 407 16.71 25.18 15.00
CA THR A 407 16.75 24.83 16.42
C THR A 407 16.60 26.04 17.35
N ALA A 408 17.01 27.24 16.92
CA ALA A 408 16.77 28.46 17.68
C ALA A 408 15.28 28.87 17.74
N ARG A 409 14.45 28.41 16.80
CA ARG A 409 13.06 28.90 16.64
C ARG A 409 12.01 27.80 16.78
N ALA A 410 12.29 26.59 16.32
CA ALA A 410 11.38 25.45 16.30
C ALA A 410 11.76 24.38 17.35
N LYS A 411 10.79 23.53 17.71
CA LYS A 411 10.98 22.46 18.68
C LYS A 411 11.06 21.10 17.98
N PRO A 412 11.94 20.19 18.40
CA PRO A 412 11.96 18.83 17.86
C PRO A 412 10.64 18.11 18.16
N PHE A 413 10.18 17.25 17.24
CA PHE A 413 8.94 16.48 17.41
C PHE A 413 9.15 14.98 17.20
N GLY A 414 9.55 14.56 15.99
CA GLY A 414 10.01 13.20 15.72
C GLY A 414 8.91 12.13 15.67
N ASP A 415 9.27 10.99 15.08
CA ASP A 415 8.36 9.88 14.81
C ASP A 415 7.84 9.23 16.10
N LYS A 416 6.64 8.65 16.05
CA LYS A 416 5.99 8.02 17.20
C LYS A 416 5.45 6.64 16.87
N CYS A 417 5.68 5.67 17.74
CA CYS A 417 5.06 4.35 17.63
C CYS A 417 3.52 4.49 17.57
N VAL A 418 2.91 3.81 16.61
CA VAL A 418 1.46 3.80 16.38
C VAL A 418 0.94 2.36 16.46
N PRO A 419 -0.19 2.11 17.14
CA PRO A 419 -0.77 0.77 17.22
C PRO A 419 -1.33 0.31 15.87
N GLU A 420 -1.28 -1.00 15.61
CA GLU A 420 -1.71 -1.62 14.34
C GLU A 420 -3.15 -1.24 13.97
N GLU A 421 -4.04 -1.09 14.95
CA GLU A 421 -5.45 -0.73 14.77
C GLU A 421 -5.64 0.61 14.04
N LEU A 422 -4.71 1.55 14.23
CA LEU A 422 -4.73 2.84 13.53
C LEU A 422 -4.05 2.78 12.15
N VAL A 423 -3.18 1.79 11.93
CA VAL A 423 -2.47 1.58 10.66
C VAL A 423 -3.38 0.95 9.61
N HIS A 424 -4.30 0.06 10.01
CA HIS A 424 -5.25 -0.61 9.09
C HIS A 424 -6.05 0.34 8.20
N GLY A 425 -6.27 1.59 8.62
CA GLY A 425 -6.98 2.59 7.82
C GLY A 425 -6.16 3.16 6.65
N VAL A 426 -4.84 2.97 6.63
CA VAL A 426 -3.93 3.58 5.63
C VAL A 426 -2.95 2.59 5.00
N GLN A 427 -2.71 1.43 5.62
CA GLN A 427 -1.79 0.41 5.12
C GLN A 427 -2.26 -1.00 5.54
N VAL A 428 -2.10 -1.99 4.65
CA VAL A 428 -2.43 -3.39 4.96
C VAL A 428 -1.41 -3.97 5.94
N VAL A 429 -1.77 -4.02 7.22
CA VAL A 429 -0.89 -4.40 8.33
C VAL A 429 -0.29 -5.79 8.14
N GLU A 430 -1.10 -6.82 7.84
CA GLU A 430 -0.63 -8.20 7.73
C GLU A 430 0.39 -8.37 6.60
N ALA A 431 0.11 -7.77 5.44
CA ALA A 431 1.04 -7.77 4.32
C ALA A 431 2.33 -7.03 4.68
N SER A 432 2.22 -5.91 5.38
CA SER A 432 3.38 -5.11 5.83
C SER A 432 4.27 -5.88 6.79
N VAL A 433 3.69 -6.59 7.77
CA VAL A 433 4.44 -7.44 8.70
C VAL A 433 5.16 -8.56 7.94
N ASP A 434 4.45 -9.26 7.04
CA ASP A 434 5.04 -10.35 6.25
C ASP A 434 6.22 -9.84 5.40
N TRP A 435 6.02 -8.75 4.66
CA TRP A 435 7.04 -8.20 3.77
C TRP A 435 8.22 -7.60 4.52
N THR A 436 7.99 -6.90 5.62
CA THR A 436 9.08 -6.35 6.45
C THR A 436 9.93 -7.46 7.04
N ILE A 437 9.35 -8.58 7.47
CA ILE A 437 10.13 -9.74 7.92
C ILE A 437 10.91 -10.38 6.76
N ARG A 438 10.33 -10.49 5.55
CA ARG A 438 11.08 -10.97 4.36
C ARG A 438 12.30 -10.08 4.09
N ILE A 439 12.12 -8.76 4.14
CA ILE A 439 13.19 -7.78 3.96
C ILE A 439 14.29 -7.98 5.00
N PHE A 440 13.91 -7.99 6.27
CA PHE A 440 14.85 -8.16 7.38
C PHE A 440 15.64 -9.46 7.25
N PHE A 441 14.95 -10.60 7.12
CA PHE A 441 15.59 -11.92 7.06
C PHE A 441 16.47 -12.08 5.81
N THR A 442 16.09 -11.45 4.70
CA THR A 442 16.92 -11.41 3.49
C THR A 442 18.21 -10.64 3.75
N ILE A 443 18.13 -9.42 4.30
CA ILE A 443 19.32 -8.62 4.61
C ILE A 443 20.20 -9.35 5.63
N GLN A 444 19.60 -9.90 6.68
CA GLN A 444 20.31 -10.66 7.71
C GLN A 444 21.10 -11.83 7.10
N HIS A 445 20.49 -12.57 6.16
CA HIS A 445 21.14 -13.68 5.47
C HIS A 445 22.45 -13.27 4.79
N TYR A 446 22.43 -12.19 3.99
CA TYR A 446 23.64 -11.74 3.29
C TYR A 446 24.66 -11.10 4.23
N LEU A 447 24.22 -10.32 5.22
CA LEU A 447 25.14 -9.74 6.21
C LEU A 447 25.85 -10.83 7.02
N HIS A 448 25.15 -11.89 7.42
CA HIS A 448 25.76 -13.04 8.09
C HIS A 448 26.88 -13.68 7.26
N GLN A 449 26.74 -13.74 5.94
CA GLN A 449 27.74 -14.32 5.04
C GLN A 449 29.02 -13.49 4.93
N ILE A 450 28.99 -12.22 5.36
CA ILE A 450 30.17 -11.34 5.43
C ILE A 450 30.57 -11.01 6.88
N GLY A 451 30.08 -11.77 7.86
CA GLY A 451 30.43 -11.61 9.28
C GLY A 451 29.77 -10.43 9.98
N LEU A 452 28.70 -9.87 9.40
CA LEU A 452 27.92 -8.76 9.95
C LEU A 452 26.51 -9.23 10.34
N GLU A 453 25.77 -8.40 11.05
CA GLU A 453 24.37 -8.59 11.42
C GLU A 453 23.62 -7.25 11.35
N VAL A 454 22.32 -7.28 11.06
CA VAL A 454 21.44 -6.12 11.25
C VAL A 454 20.56 -6.33 12.48
N GLN A 455 20.66 -5.40 13.43
CA GLN A 455 19.97 -5.52 14.73
C GLN A 455 18.53 -5.00 14.67
N ASP A 456 18.34 -3.96 13.86
CA ASP A 456 17.05 -3.37 13.52
C ASP A 456 17.17 -2.48 12.28
N GLY A 457 16.03 -2.09 11.73
CA GLY A 457 15.95 -1.12 10.65
C GLY A 457 14.53 -0.73 10.32
N CYS A 458 14.39 0.27 9.46
CA CYS A 458 13.10 0.78 9.01
C CYS A 458 12.99 0.77 7.48
N VAL A 459 11.78 0.56 7.00
CA VAL A 459 11.39 0.65 5.59
C VAL A 459 10.04 1.35 5.47
N MET A 460 9.80 1.96 4.32
CA MET A 460 8.49 2.50 3.98
C MET A 460 7.84 1.64 2.90
N LEU A 461 6.62 1.19 3.16
CA LEU A 461 5.83 0.37 2.26
C LEU A 461 4.65 1.16 1.70
N ASP A 462 4.21 0.78 0.50
CA ASP A 462 3.02 1.35 -0.13
C ASP A 462 1.76 0.95 0.66
N PRO A 463 0.57 1.51 0.36
CA PRO A 463 -0.67 1.15 1.06
C PRO A 463 -0.97 -0.35 1.04
N THR A 464 -0.49 -1.09 0.03
CA THR A 464 -0.67 -2.55 -0.05
C THR A 464 0.24 -3.34 0.90
N GLY A 465 1.26 -2.70 1.47
CA GLY A 465 2.25 -3.33 2.33
C GLY A 465 3.23 -4.24 1.59
N ARG A 466 3.35 -4.13 0.26
CA ARG A 466 4.10 -5.09 -0.58
C ARG A 466 5.21 -4.47 -1.42
N THR A 467 5.25 -3.16 -1.58
CA THR A 467 6.28 -2.48 -2.36
C THR A 467 7.02 -1.49 -1.50
N ILE A 468 8.33 -1.64 -1.39
CA ILE A 468 9.19 -0.64 -0.75
C ILE A 468 9.29 0.57 -1.67
N TRP A 469 9.13 1.78 -1.15
CA TRP A 469 9.25 3.00 -1.94
C TRP A 469 10.30 3.99 -1.43
N SER A 470 10.81 3.81 -0.22
CA SER A 470 11.91 4.61 0.32
C SER A 470 13.28 4.04 -0.01
N GLU A 471 14.34 4.79 0.29
CA GLU A 471 15.71 4.28 0.25
C GLU A 471 15.94 3.16 1.27
N ILE A 472 16.84 2.23 0.94
CA ILE A 472 17.31 1.16 1.83
C ILE A 472 18.84 1.15 1.82
N ASN A 473 19.46 1.54 2.94
CA ASN A 473 20.92 1.68 3.06
C ASN A 473 21.37 1.69 4.53
N GLN A 474 22.63 2.06 4.78
CA GLN A 474 23.23 2.18 6.10
C GLN A 474 22.56 3.20 7.05
N ASP A 475 21.78 4.13 6.52
CA ASP A 475 21.09 5.18 7.28
C ASP A 475 19.82 4.67 7.98
N CYS A 476 19.17 3.66 7.39
CA CYS A 476 17.89 3.12 7.84
C CYS A 476 18.01 1.83 8.67
N MET A 477 19.23 1.44 9.07
CA MET A 477 19.51 0.18 9.78
C MET A 477 20.55 0.36 10.88
N ARG A 478 20.67 -0.62 11.79
CA ARG A 478 21.80 -0.79 12.70
C ARG A 478 22.60 -2.03 12.32
N ILE A 479 23.79 -1.84 11.77
CA ILE A 479 24.61 -2.91 11.22
C ILE A 479 25.89 -3.02 12.05
N LYS A 480 26.07 -4.17 12.70
CA LYS A 480 27.21 -4.45 13.58
C LYS A 480 27.97 -5.67 13.08
N ARG A 481 29.19 -5.84 13.59
CA ARG A 481 29.91 -7.11 13.46
C ARG A 481 29.29 -8.15 14.39
N ARG A 482 29.12 -9.38 13.90
CA ARG A 482 28.47 -10.47 14.65
C ARG A 482 29.28 -10.88 15.89
N GLU A 483 28.62 -10.94 17.06
CA GLU A 483 29.24 -11.35 18.33
C GLU A 483 29.72 -12.82 18.24
N GLY A 484 31.02 -13.02 18.44
CA GLY A 484 31.76 -14.24 18.10
C GLY A 484 33.05 -13.96 17.34
N THR A 485 33.21 -12.75 16.79
CA THR A 485 34.40 -12.34 16.02
C THR A 485 35.21 -11.17 16.61
N ASN A 486 34.76 -10.50 17.68
CA ASN A 486 35.47 -9.37 18.28
C ASN A 486 35.51 -9.43 19.83
N ALA A 487 36.69 -9.15 20.39
CA ALA A 487 36.94 -8.99 21.83
C ALA A 487 36.98 -7.51 22.30
N ASN A 488 36.92 -6.53 21.38
CA ASN A 488 37.12 -5.11 21.66
C ASN A 488 36.09 -4.22 20.93
N GLY A 489 34.90 -4.02 21.51
CA GLY A 489 33.95 -2.96 21.08
C GLY A 489 33.10 -3.26 19.84
N GLN A 490 31.90 -2.67 19.81
CA GLN A 490 30.92 -2.80 18.72
C GLN A 490 31.34 -1.95 17.51
N ASP A 491 31.99 -2.56 16.51
CA ASP A 491 32.21 -1.94 15.20
C ASP A 491 30.86 -1.67 14.50
N ALA A 492 30.47 -0.40 14.41
CA ALA A 492 29.28 0.03 13.70
C ALA A 492 29.59 0.33 12.22
N PHE A 493 28.69 -0.10 11.33
CA PHE A 493 28.76 0.13 9.88
C PHE A 493 27.57 0.97 9.38
N ASP A 494 26.87 1.60 10.32
CA ASP A 494 25.61 2.31 10.10
C ASP A 494 25.66 3.75 10.64
N LYS A 495 24.54 4.48 10.61
CA LYS A 495 24.44 5.86 11.12
C LYS A 495 24.82 6.00 12.62
N ASP A 496 24.89 4.94 13.40
CA ASP A 496 25.40 5.00 14.77
C ASP A 496 26.83 5.54 14.85
N VAL A 497 27.65 5.42 13.79
CA VAL A 497 28.95 6.09 13.68
C VAL A 497 28.78 7.61 13.82
N TRP A 498 27.85 8.19 13.05
CA TRP A 498 27.47 9.60 13.17
C TRP A 498 26.92 9.95 14.55
N ARG A 499 26.05 9.10 15.09
CA ARG A 499 25.45 9.31 16.41
C ARG A 499 26.47 9.22 17.55
N ALA A 500 27.64 8.64 17.37
CA ALA A 500 28.69 8.64 18.38
C ALA A 500 29.29 10.04 18.58
N GLY A 501 29.32 10.86 17.51
CA GLY A 501 29.92 12.20 17.50
C GLY A 501 31.46 12.17 17.48
N GLY A 502 32.08 13.35 17.65
CA GLY A 502 33.53 13.53 17.65
C GLY A 502 34.06 14.27 16.41
N ASN A 503 35.30 14.76 16.48
CA ASN A 503 35.86 15.64 15.44
C ASN A 503 36.12 14.95 14.10
N SER A 504 36.28 13.62 14.08
CA SER A 504 36.56 12.83 12.86
C SER A 504 35.33 12.05 12.37
N VAL A 505 34.13 12.40 12.82
CA VAL A 505 32.93 11.61 12.60
C VAL A 505 32.50 11.58 11.13
N GLU A 506 32.74 12.66 10.38
CA GLU A 506 32.44 12.77 8.96
C GLU A 506 33.33 11.83 8.12
N GLU A 507 34.63 11.80 8.40
CA GLU A 507 35.56 10.87 7.76
C GLU A 507 35.24 9.43 8.13
N ALA A 508 34.98 9.17 9.43
CA ALA A 508 34.68 7.84 9.93
C ALA A 508 33.41 7.24 9.31
N ILE A 509 32.36 8.05 9.08
CA ILE A 509 31.15 7.54 8.44
C ILE A 509 31.38 7.20 6.97
N LEU A 510 32.12 8.04 6.23
CA LEU A 510 32.47 7.77 4.83
C LEU A 510 33.28 6.47 4.72
N ASP A 511 34.29 6.30 5.58
CA ASP A 511 35.15 5.11 5.61
C ASP A 511 34.35 3.85 5.94
N LYS A 512 33.55 3.87 7.01
CA LYS A 512 32.78 2.69 7.45
C LYS A 512 31.71 2.29 6.43
N TRP A 513 31.03 3.25 5.81
CA TRP A 513 30.02 2.94 4.80
C TRP A 513 30.65 2.45 3.49
N THR A 514 31.80 3.01 3.10
CA THR A 514 32.59 2.51 1.97
C THR A 514 33.10 1.09 2.22
N GLN A 515 33.54 0.80 3.45
CA GLN A 515 33.95 -0.54 3.85
C GLN A 515 32.79 -1.54 3.73
N LEU A 516 31.60 -1.21 4.23
CA LEU A 516 30.42 -2.06 4.10
C LEU A 516 30.04 -2.29 2.64
N ASN A 517 30.02 -1.24 1.83
CA ASN A 517 29.75 -1.35 0.39
C ASN A 517 30.74 -2.29 -0.29
N SER A 518 32.03 -2.18 0.05
CA SER A 518 33.09 -3.03 -0.52
C SER A 518 32.91 -4.50 -0.15
N LEU A 519 32.55 -4.79 1.11
CA LEU A 519 32.29 -6.16 1.58
C LEU A 519 31.08 -6.78 0.87
N LEU A 520 29.97 -6.05 0.77
CA LEU A 520 28.77 -6.49 0.07
C LEU A 520 29.02 -6.68 -1.42
N HIS A 521 29.71 -5.73 -2.07
CA HIS A 521 30.05 -5.81 -3.48
C HIS A 521 30.91 -7.04 -3.77
N ALA A 522 32.01 -7.24 -3.02
CA ALA A 522 32.88 -8.39 -3.19
C ALA A 522 32.12 -9.72 -3.02
N HIS A 523 31.22 -9.79 -2.04
CA HIS A 523 30.38 -10.96 -1.82
C HIS A 523 29.42 -11.24 -3.00
N LEU A 524 28.65 -10.23 -3.42
CA LEU A 524 27.65 -10.38 -4.47
C LEU A 524 28.28 -10.64 -5.85
N ALA A 525 29.45 -10.05 -6.11
CA ALA A 525 30.22 -10.24 -7.35
C ALA A 525 30.82 -11.64 -7.42
N GLY A 526 31.32 -12.16 -6.30
CA GLY A 526 31.82 -13.53 -6.18
C GLY A 526 30.73 -14.61 -6.22
N ARG A 527 29.45 -14.22 -6.15
CA ARG A 527 28.30 -15.14 -6.16
C ARG A 527 27.20 -14.64 -7.11
N PRO A 528 27.38 -14.76 -8.43
CA PRO A 528 26.35 -14.35 -9.38
C PRO A 528 25.02 -15.09 -9.19
N PHE A 529 23.91 -14.36 -9.29
CA PHE A 529 22.56 -14.89 -9.05
C PHE A 529 22.24 -16.16 -9.86
N HIS A 530 22.51 -16.13 -11.17
CA HIS A 530 22.19 -17.20 -12.11
C HIS A 530 22.97 -18.51 -11.87
N GLU A 531 24.07 -18.44 -11.11
CA GLU A 531 24.91 -19.58 -10.74
C GLU A 531 24.56 -20.11 -9.34
N HIS A 532 24.23 -19.23 -8.40
CA HIS A 532 24.17 -19.58 -6.97
C HIS A 532 22.75 -19.60 -6.38
N GLU A 533 21.81 -18.83 -6.94
CA GLU A 533 20.56 -18.51 -6.24
C GLU A 533 19.30 -18.73 -7.08
N MET A 534 19.41 -18.64 -8.41
CA MET A 534 18.27 -18.75 -9.33
C MET A 534 17.52 -20.09 -9.23
N VAL A 535 18.24 -21.17 -8.91
CA VAL A 535 17.70 -22.53 -8.74
C VAL A 535 17.83 -23.05 -7.30
N ALA A 536 18.14 -22.17 -6.35
CA ALA A 536 18.27 -22.56 -4.95
C ALA A 536 16.89 -22.89 -4.37
N LEU A 537 16.78 -24.06 -3.73
CA LEU A 537 15.52 -24.61 -3.18
C LEU A 537 14.84 -23.72 -2.13
N TYR A 538 15.55 -22.75 -1.56
CA TYR A 538 15.04 -21.92 -0.47
C TYR A 538 15.42 -20.46 -0.70
N GLU A 539 14.50 -19.57 -0.38
CA GLU A 539 14.80 -18.14 -0.37
C GLU A 539 15.67 -17.77 0.84
N PRO A 540 16.50 -16.72 0.74
CA PRO A 540 17.31 -16.23 1.85
C PRO A 540 16.51 -16.04 3.14
N TYR A 541 15.31 -15.44 3.05
CA TYR A 541 14.45 -15.25 4.21
C TYR A 541 13.86 -16.55 4.77
N SER A 542 13.63 -17.57 3.94
CA SER A 542 13.09 -18.86 4.37
C SER A 542 14.09 -19.62 5.22
N LEU A 543 15.38 -19.52 4.88
CA LEU A 543 16.47 -20.11 5.66
C LEU A 543 16.51 -19.51 7.07
N HIS A 544 16.45 -18.18 7.17
CA HIS A 544 16.49 -17.51 8.47
C HIS A 544 15.21 -17.72 9.29
N ALA A 545 14.04 -17.79 8.65
CA ALA A 545 12.79 -18.16 9.33
C ALA A 545 12.88 -19.55 10.00
N ARG A 546 13.56 -20.52 9.37
CA ARG A 546 13.82 -21.83 9.98
C ARG A 546 14.76 -21.77 11.16
N GLU A 547 15.80 -20.93 11.09
CA GLU A 547 16.71 -20.70 12.21
C GLU A 547 15.93 -20.15 13.42
N VAL A 548 15.07 -19.15 13.21
CA VAL A 548 14.21 -18.59 14.26
C VAL A 548 13.23 -19.61 14.83
N LEU A 549 12.60 -20.44 13.99
CA LEU A 549 11.70 -21.51 14.45
C LEU A 549 12.42 -22.62 15.23
N ALA A 550 13.69 -22.88 14.91
CA ALA A 550 14.51 -23.89 15.56
C ALA A 550 15.13 -23.41 16.88
N ASP A 551 15.20 -22.10 17.10
CA ASP A 551 15.76 -21.52 18.32
C ASP A 551 14.82 -21.73 19.52
N LYS A 552 15.21 -22.67 20.38
CA LYS A 552 14.47 -23.04 21.60
C LYS A 552 14.55 -21.99 22.70
N THR A 553 15.43 -21.00 22.57
CA THR A 553 15.51 -19.89 23.53
C THR A 553 14.37 -18.87 23.32
N LEU A 554 13.77 -18.86 22.12
CA LEU A 554 12.66 -18.00 21.76
C LEU A 554 11.31 -18.58 22.20
N THR A 555 10.42 -17.70 22.65
CA THR A 555 9.03 -17.96 23.02
C THR A 555 8.12 -17.22 22.04
N LEU A 556 8.03 -17.74 20.81
CA LEU A 556 7.26 -17.13 19.73
C LEU A 556 5.76 -17.10 20.06
N THR A 557 5.11 -15.96 19.80
CA THR A 557 3.64 -15.87 19.82
C THR A 557 3.04 -16.70 18.68
N SER A 558 1.78 -17.12 18.80
CA SER A 558 1.10 -17.88 17.74
C SER A 558 1.09 -17.17 16.39
N ARG A 559 0.93 -15.83 16.39
CA ARG A 559 0.96 -15.00 15.19
C ARG A 559 2.31 -15.07 14.47
N TYR A 560 3.41 -14.84 15.18
CA TYR A 560 4.75 -14.84 14.58
C TYR A 560 5.24 -16.24 14.24
N ARG A 561 4.88 -17.26 15.04
CA ARG A 561 5.13 -18.66 14.68
C ARG A 561 4.50 -19.01 13.33
N ALA A 562 3.21 -18.69 13.14
CA ALA A 562 2.50 -18.95 11.88
C ALA A 562 3.12 -18.18 10.70
N LEU A 563 3.52 -16.93 10.91
CA LEU A 563 4.27 -16.15 9.92
C LEU A 563 5.58 -16.85 9.53
N TYR A 564 6.40 -17.24 10.50
CA TYR A 564 7.69 -17.87 10.22
C TYR A 564 7.55 -19.25 9.60
N GLU A 565 6.53 -20.04 9.97
CA GLU A 565 6.23 -21.32 9.33
C GLU A 565 5.87 -21.13 7.86
N ARG A 566 5.05 -20.12 7.54
CA ARG A 566 4.74 -19.75 6.15
C ARG A 566 5.98 -19.32 5.38
N LEU A 567 6.81 -18.44 5.96
CA LEU A 567 8.06 -17.99 5.32
C LEU A 567 9.07 -19.13 5.13
N ALA A 568 9.16 -20.05 6.10
CA ALA A 568 10.03 -21.22 6.03
C ALA A 568 9.58 -22.23 4.96
N GLY A 569 8.30 -22.26 4.60
CA GLY A 569 7.73 -23.12 3.55
C GLY A 569 7.76 -22.51 2.14
N TYR A 570 8.06 -21.21 2.03
CA TYR A 570 8.00 -20.48 0.76
C TYR A 570 9.21 -20.78 -0.14
N ASP A 571 8.97 -21.02 -1.43
CA ASP A 571 9.99 -21.41 -2.41
C ASP A 571 9.61 -20.93 -3.83
N CYS A 572 10.15 -19.78 -4.26
CA CYS A 572 9.93 -19.24 -5.61
C CYS A 572 10.78 -19.93 -6.70
N SER A 573 11.67 -20.84 -6.32
CA SER A 573 12.54 -21.55 -7.27
C SER A 573 11.84 -22.74 -7.94
N ARG A 574 10.74 -23.22 -7.36
CA ARG A 574 9.96 -24.33 -7.91
C ARG A 574 9.40 -23.95 -9.27
N LEU A 575 9.96 -24.57 -10.31
CA LEU A 575 9.29 -24.72 -11.59
C LEU A 575 7.92 -25.37 -11.30
N ARG A 576 6.83 -24.69 -11.68
CA ARG A 576 5.48 -25.17 -11.42
C ARG A 576 5.31 -26.56 -12.04
N SER A 577 5.42 -27.59 -11.22
CA SER A 577 4.97 -28.94 -11.52
C SER A 577 3.60 -29.13 -10.90
N LYS A 578 2.62 -28.39 -11.43
CA LYS A 578 1.14 -28.55 -11.35
C LYS A 578 0.42 -27.21 -11.50
N SER A 579 -0.81 -27.29 -11.98
CA SER A 579 -1.61 -26.19 -12.54
C SER A 579 -1.69 -24.97 -11.62
N ALA A 580 -1.68 -23.79 -12.24
CA ALA A 580 -1.88 -22.49 -11.61
C ALA A 580 -3.11 -22.42 -10.70
N ASP A 581 -4.06 -23.34 -10.90
CA ASP A 581 -5.24 -23.51 -10.08
C ASP A 581 -4.91 -23.83 -8.62
N GLU A 582 -3.86 -24.61 -8.29
CA GLU A 582 -3.54 -25.02 -6.91
C GLU A 582 -2.95 -23.88 -6.04
N ALA A 583 -2.16 -22.95 -6.62
CA ALA A 583 -1.56 -21.82 -5.89
C ALA A 583 -2.51 -20.62 -5.79
N ALA A 584 -3.35 -20.42 -6.81
CA ALA A 584 -4.53 -19.56 -6.67
C ALA A 584 -5.48 -20.14 -5.62
N ASP A 585 -5.61 -21.47 -5.53
CA ASP A 585 -6.41 -22.17 -4.52
C ASP A 585 -5.89 -22.03 -3.10
N GLU A 586 -4.61 -21.70 -2.84
CA GLU A 586 -4.10 -21.63 -1.45
C GLU A 586 -4.41 -20.27 -0.80
N THR A 587 -4.22 -19.17 -1.57
CA THR A 587 -4.68 -17.83 -1.16
C THR A 587 -6.17 -17.63 -1.36
N ALA A 588 -6.77 -18.28 -2.38
CA ALA A 588 -8.20 -18.43 -2.44
C ALA A 588 -8.71 -19.32 -1.32
N SER A 589 -8.00 -20.36 -0.84
CA SER A 589 -8.44 -21.20 0.28
C SER A 589 -8.42 -20.45 1.60
N GLU A 590 -7.44 -19.57 1.86
CA GLU A 590 -7.48 -18.73 3.06
C GLU A 590 -8.58 -17.65 2.97
N ARG A 591 -8.75 -17.00 1.81
CA ARG A 591 -9.86 -16.07 1.58
C ARG A 591 -11.22 -16.78 1.58
N LEU A 592 -11.28 -18.01 1.08
CA LEU A 592 -12.45 -18.86 1.02
C LEU A 592 -12.71 -19.44 2.40
N LEU A 593 -11.71 -19.72 3.24
CA LEU A 593 -11.89 -20.08 4.66
C LEU A 593 -12.41 -18.90 5.47
N ALA A 594 -11.92 -17.69 5.22
CA ALA A 594 -12.44 -16.47 5.84
C ALA A 594 -13.86 -16.15 5.36
N LEU A 595 -14.10 -16.21 4.05
CA LEU A 595 -15.42 -16.07 3.43
C LEU A 595 -16.35 -17.21 3.81
N MET A 596 -15.87 -18.44 4.01
CA MET A 596 -16.63 -19.59 4.47
C MET A 596 -16.87 -19.51 5.96
N HIS A 597 -15.98 -18.95 6.78
CA HIS A 597 -16.33 -18.64 8.17
C HIS A 597 -17.44 -17.58 8.21
N GLU A 598 -17.33 -16.56 7.37
CA GLU A 598 -18.38 -15.54 7.22
C GLU A 598 -19.66 -16.12 6.61
N HIS A 599 -19.58 -17.06 5.65
CA HIS A 599 -20.72 -17.69 4.99
C HIS A 599 -21.35 -18.79 5.83
N ILE A 600 -20.56 -19.65 6.49
CA ILE A 600 -21.02 -20.63 7.48
C ILE A 600 -21.73 -19.87 8.58
N TRP A 601 -21.22 -18.69 8.96
CA TRP A 601 -21.90 -17.82 9.90
C TRP A 601 -23.23 -17.28 9.34
N GLN A 602 -23.22 -16.66 8.16
CA GLN A 602 -24.45 -16.20 7.49
C GLN A 602 -25.45 -17.33 7.15
N LEU A 603 -25.00 -18.58 7.04
CA LEU A 603 -25.80 -19.77 6.74
C LEU A 603 -26.31 -20.48 7.99
N THR A 604 -25.55 -20.53 9.10
CA THR A 604 -26.08 -21.04 10.39
C THR A 604 -27.17 -20.13 10.94
N ALA A 605 -27.11 -18.83 10.61
CA ALA A 605 -28.22 -17.92 10.78
C ALA A 605 -29.47 -18.40 9.99
N ALA A 606 -29.32 -18.81 8.73
CA ALA A 606 -30.42 -18.98 7.78
C ALA A 606 -31.16 -20.35 7.81
N VAL A 607 -30.76 -21.33 8.63
CA VAL A 607 -31.38 -22.68 8.65
C VAL A 607 -32.54 -22.76 9.65
N PRO A 608 -33.71 -23.33 9.29
CA PRO A 608 -34.85 -23.50 10.20
C PRO A 608 -34.54 -24.37 11.44
N PRO A 609 -35.13 -24.09 12.61
CA PRO A 609 -34.70 -24.67 13.90
C PRO A 609 -34.86 -26.19 14.01
N HIS A 610 -35.78 -26.79 13.27
CA HIS A 610 -36.13 -28.21 13.39
C HIS A 610 -35.12 -29.15 12.70
N ASN A 611 -34.23 -28.61 11.86
CA ASN A 611 -33.14 -29.39 11.24
C ASN A 611 -31.75 -28.84 11.56
N ALA A 612 -31.64 -27.74 12.32
CA ALA A 612 -30.40 -26.98 12.53
C ALA A 612 -29.20 -27.85 12.95
N HIS A 613 -29.44 -28.93 13.69
CA HIS A 613 -28.38 -29.84 14.13
C HIS A 613 -27.87 -30.78 13.03
N GLU A 614 -28.78 -31.42 12.26
CA GLU A 614 -28.37 -32.27 11.12
C GLU A 614 -27.88 -31.44 9.94
N GLU A 615 -28.44 -30.25 9.73
CA GLU A 615 -27.97 -29.30 8.72
C GLU A 615 -26.60 -28.72 9.10
N ALA A 616 -26.36 -28.34 10.38
CA ALA A 616 -25.04 -27.90 10.84
C ALA A 616 -24.00 -29.02 10.69
N LYS A 617 -24.36 -30.28 11.02
CA LYS A 617 -23.49 -31.45 10.79
C LYS A 617 -23.30 -31.74 9.30
N ARG A 618 -24.32 -31.56 8.45
CA ARG A 618 -24.18 -31.63 6.99
C ARG A 618 -23.31 -30.50 6.46
N MET A 619 -23.35 -29.32 7.06
CA MET A 619 -22.59 -28.14 6.66
C MET A 619 -21.13 -28.22 7.09
N VAL A 620 -20.84 -28.73 8.30
CA VAL A 620 -19.48 -29.11 8.70
C VAL A 620 -18.97 -30.20 7.75
N ARG A 621 -19.79 -31.19 7.41
CA ARG A 621 -19.44 -32.21 6.40
C ARG A 621 -19.27 -31.64 5.00
N LEU A 622 -20.06 -30.66 4.58
CA LEU A 622 -19.99 -30.00 3.27
C LEU A 622 -18.77 -29.08 3.20
N ALA A 623 -18.51 -28.29 4.23
CA ALA A 623 -17.30 -27.48 4.38
C ALA A 623 -16.05 -28.37 4.37
N ASN A 624 -16.08 -29.50 5.09
CA ASN A 624 -15.01 -30.49 5.08
C ASN A 624 -14.88 -31.20 3.72
N THR A 625 -15.98 -31.41 2.99
CA THR A 625 -15.95 -32.01 1.63
C THR A 625 -15.45 -31.01 0.59
N TYR A 626 -15.82 -29.74 0.72
CA TYR A 626 -15.38 -28.66 -0.16
C TYR A 626 -13.90 -28.35 0.09
N ALA A 627 -13.48 -28.26 1.35
CA ALA A 627 -12.08 -28.16 1.77
C ALA A 627 -11.21 -29.28 1.17
N ARG A 628 -11.71 -30.53 1.18
CA ARG A 628 -11.03 -31.66 0.52
C ARG A 628 -11.01 -31.55 -1.01
N ARG A 629 -12.05 -30.97 -1.63
CA ARG A 629 -12.12 -30.79 -3.08
C ARG A 629 -11.22 -29.66 -3.59
N VAL A 630 -10.94 -28.64 -2.77
CA VAL A 630 -9.97 -27.56 -3.04
C VAL A 630 -8.56 -27.87 -2.52
N GLY A 631 -8.27 -29.16 -2.24
CA GLY A 631 -6.90 -29.63 -1.99
C GLY A 631 -6.38 -29.50 -0.57
N LEU A 632 -7.18 -29.09 0.43
CA LEU A 632 -6.70 -28.98 1.82
C LEU A 632 -6.36 -30.36 2.42
N PRO A 633 -5.19 -30.53 3.07
CA PRO A 633 -4.73 -31.81 3.59
C PRO A 633 -5.64 -32.33 4.72
N PRO A 634 -5.88 -33.66 4.82
CA PRO A 634 -6.82 -34.25 5.79
C PRO A 634 -6.62 -33.83 7.25
N ALA A 635 -5.39 -33.48 7.66
CA ALA A 635 -5.07 -33.01 9.00
C ALA A 635 -5.62 -31.61 9.32
N GLN A 636 -5.77 -30.73 8.33
CA GLN A 636 -6.35 -29.38 8.49
C GLN A 636 -7.88 -29.39 8.42
N VAL A 637 -8.45 -30.37 7.71
CA VAL A 637 -9.91 -30.58 7.58
C VAL A 637 -10.55 -31.17 8.86
N SER A 638 -9.75 -31.56 9.85
CA SER A 638 -10.22 -32.18 11.10
C SER A 638 -10.60 -31.18 12.21
N ALA A 639 -10.47 -29.86 12.00
CA ALA A 639 -10.54 -28.88 13.08
C ALA A 639 -11.98 -28.47 13.52
N LEU A 640 -12.98 -28.62 12.66
CA LEU A 640 -14.38 -28.38 13.05
C LEU A 640 -15.03 -29.72 13.37
N THR A 641 -15.27 -29.96 14.65
CA THR A 641 -15.99 -31.15 15.12
C THR A 641 -17.48 -30.84 15.29
N ASP A 642 -18.32 -31.87 15.27
CA ASP A 642 -19.73 -31.73 15.61
C ASP A 642 -19.91 -31.06 17.00
N THR A 643 -18.95 -31.23 17.91
CA THR A 643 -18.89 -30.62 19.25
C THR A 643 -18.79 -29.09 19.24
N ASP A 644 -18.12 -28.51 18.24
CA ASP A 644 -17.93 -27.06 18.14
C ASP A 644 -19.20 -26.36 17.64
N ALA A 645 -19.94 -27.03 16.74
CA ALA A 645 -21.30 -26.62 16.37
C ALA A 645 -22.23 -26.66 17.58
N ASP A 646 -22.11 -27.70 18.42
CA ASP A 646 -22.91 -27.85 19.63
C ASP A 646 -22.60 -26.76 20.67
N ALA A 647 -21.34 -26.36 20.82
CA ALA A 647 -20.92 -25.33 21.78
C ALA A 647 -21.39 -23.90 21.40
N VAL A 648 -21.42 -23.58 20.11
CA VAL A 648 -21.94 -22.29 19.60
C VAL A 648 -23.46 -22.23 19.73
N LEU A 649 -24.16 -23.34 19.46
CA LEU A 649 -25.62 -23.44 19.57
C LEU A 649 -26.12 -23.48 21.04
N ALA A 650 -25.30 -23.94 21.99
CA ALA A 650 -25.73 -24.17 23.38
C ALA A 650 -25.69 -22.94 24.30
N ARG A 651 -25.13 -21.79 23.90
CA ARG A 651 -25.10 -20.58 24.75
C ARG A 651 -26.46 -19.87 24.73
N ARG A 652 -27.26 -20.08 25.78
CA ARG A 652 -28.35 -19.17 26.15
C ARG A 652 -27.76 -17.99 26.93
N ALA A 653 -28.02 -16.76 26.49
CA ALA A 653 -27.59 -15.57 27.23
C ALA A 653 -28.32 -15.39 28.56
N THR A 654 -29.48 -16.03 28.72
CA THR A 654 -30.37 -15.87 29.86
C THR A 654 -30.60 -17.18 30.61
N PRO A 655 -30.79 -17.12 31.95
CA PRO A 655 -31.22 -18.26 32.75
C PRO A 655 -32.50 -18.93 32.20
N PRO A 656 -32.72 -20.23 32.48
CA PRO A 656 -34.03 -20.84 32.26
C PRO A 656 -35.13 -19.99 32.91
N SER A 657 -36.24 -19.76 32.22
CA SER A 657 -37.37 -18.88 32.61
C SER A 657 -37.19 -17.35 32.44
N SER A 658 -36.10 -16.88 31.83
CA SER A 658 -36.00 -15.48 31.39
C SER A 658 -35.65 -15.31 29.91
N LYS A 659 -35.94 -14.12 29.37
CA LYS A 659 -35.63 -13.71 27.98
C LYS A 659 -35.05 -12.30 27.94
N ALA A 660 -34.02 -12.10 27.14
CA ALA A 660 -33.45 -10.80 26.80
C ALA A 660 -34.01 -10.33 25.45
N ILE A 661 -34.79 -9.26 25.46
CA ILE A 661 -35.45 -8.71 24.27
C ILE A 661 -34.85 -7.35 23.93
N GLY A 662 -34.17 -7.23 22.79
CA GLY A 662 -33.64 -5.96 22.32
C GLY A 662 -34.78 -5.03 21.87
N VAL A 663 -34.81 -3.78 22.33
CA VAL A 663 -35.79 -2.76 21.91
C VAL A 663 -35.06 -1.55 21.34
N THR A 664 -35.64 -0.87 20.35
CA THR A 664 -34.98 0.28 19.72
C THR A 664 -34.71 1.39 20.74
N ALA A 665 -33.46 1.88 20.84
CA ALA A 665 -33.04 2.78 21.93
C ALA A 665 -33.36 4.27 21.72
N ASN A 666 -33.34 4.76 20.47
CA ASN A 666 -33.32 6.20 20.15
C ASN A 666 -34.35 6.59 19.08
N LYS A 667 -33.89 6.83 17.84
CA LYS A 667 -34.72 7.23 16.70
C LYS A 667 -35.81 6.18 16.48
N TYR A 668 -37.06 6.63 16.45
CA TYR A 668 -38.26 5.80 16.32
C TYR A 668 -38.57 4.89 17.54
N ALA A 669 -38.01 5.15 18.71
CA ALA A 669 -38.38 4.40 19.92
C ALA A 669 -39.89 4.46 20.21
N ASP A 670 -40.53 5.59 19.89
CA ASP A 670 -41.98 5.80 20.02
C ASP A 670 -42.80 4.76 19.26
N LYS A 671 -42.38 4.38 18.03
CA LYS A 671 -43.09 3.36 17.23
C LYS A 671 -42.97 1.98 17.85
N THR A 672 -41.77 1.62 18.32
CA THR A 672 -41.60 0.35 19.05
C THR A 672 -42.38 0.34 20.36
N ASP A 673 -42.48 1.47 21.06
CA ASP A 673 -43.23 1.55 22.32
C ASP A 673 -44.74 1.43 22.09
N VAL A 674 -45.25 2.06 21.02
CA VAL A 674 -46.66 1.89 20.60
C VAL A 674 -46.93 0.45 20.25
N PHE A 675 -46.06 -0.22 19.49
CA PHE A 675 -46.21 -1.65 19.16
C PHE A 675 -46.17 -2.53 20.42
N MET A 676 -45.22 -2.30 21.33
CA MET A 676 -45.12 -3.03 22.59
C MET A 676 -46.41 -2.93 23.40
N LEU A 677 -46.99 -1.73 23.49
CA LEU A 677 -48.22 -1.48 24.22
C LEU A 677 -49.43 -2.15 23.57
N THR A 678 -49.57 -1.93 22.26
CA THR A 678 -50.76 -2.33 21.49
C THR A 678 -50.78 -3.82 21.18
N GLU A 679 -49.66 -4.39 20.75
CA GLU A 679 -49.58 -5.77 20.27
C GLU A 679 -49.10 -6.75 21.33
N LEU A 680 -48.22 -6.30 22.25
CA LEU A 680 -47.62 -7.19 23.27
C LEU A 680 -48.14 -6.97 24.68
N GLY A 681 -48.97 -5.95 24.92
CA GLY A 681 -49.51 -5.66 26.25
C GLY A 681 -48.47 -5.14 27.24
N VAL A 682 -47.39 -4.52 26.76
CA VAL A 682 -46.26 -4.05 27.56
C VAL A 682 -46.06 -2.55 27.37
N LYS A 683 -46.16 -1.79 28.46
CA LYS A 683 -45.78 -0.38 28.49
C LYS A 683 -44.32 -0.27 28.92
N LEU A 684 -43.44 0.14 28.01
CA LEU A 684 -42.05 0.42 28.34
C LEU A 684 -41.93 1.73 29.12
N VAL A 685 -41.15 1.71 30.21
CA VAL A 685 -40.80 2.87 31.04
C VAL A 685 -39.33 3.19 30.79
N ARG A 686 -39.10 4.08 29.82
CA ARG A 686 -37.75 4.53 29.47
C ARG A 686 -37.29 5.59 30.47
N PRO A 687 -36.07 5.48 31.01
CA PRO A 687 -35.56 6.41 32.00
C PRO A 687 -35.09 7.71 31.31
N ASP A 688 -35.12 8.82 32.05
CA ASP A 688 -34.55 10.08 31.58
C ASP A 688 -33.00 10.05 31.57
N GLY A 689 -32.40 10.80 30.63
CA GLY A 689 -30.95 11.03 30.60
C GLY A 689 -30.12 9.86 30.03
N ARG A 690 -28.98 9.54 30.67
CA ARG A 690 -28.01 8.52 30.22
C ARG A 690 -28.25 7.12 30.84
N CYS A 691 -29.35 6.92 31.55
CA CYS A 691 -29.68 5.62 32.12
C CYS A 691 -30.08 4.64 30.99
N LEU A 692 -29.45 3.46 30.94
CA LEU A 692 -29.72 2.45 29.92
C LEU A 692 -30.69 1.36 30.39
N ARG A 693 -31.22 1.47 31.61
CA ARG A 693 -32.14 0.49 32.18
C ARG A 693 -33.57 0.81 31.74
N VAL A 694 -34.20 -0.09 30.99
CA VAL A 694 -35.62 0.03 30.62
C VAL A 694 -36.45 -0.81 31.59
N ASP A 695 -37.32 -0.15 32.37
CA ASP A 695 -38.33 -0.83 33.18
C ASP A 695 -39.61 -0.99 32.34
N TYR A 696 -40.58 -1.79 32.80
CA TYR A 696 -41.84 -2.00 32.06
C TYR A 696 -43.01 -2.37 32.97
N GLU A 697 -44.22 -2.12 32.48
CA GLU A 697 -45.49 -2.50 33.10
C GLU A 697 -46.27 -3.42 32.14
N ILE A 698 -46.76 -4.56 32.67
CA ILE A 698 -47.63 -5.46 31.92
C ILE A 698 -49.07 -4.92 32.03
N VAL A 699 -49.57 -4.31 30.95
CA VAL A 699 -50.91 -3.73 30.90
C VAL A 699 -51.97 -4.71 30.39
N ASP A 700 -51.55 -5.74 29.64
CA ASP A 700 -52.41 -6.81 29.14
C ASP A 700 -51.68 -8.15 29.28
N VAL A 701 -51.99 -8.87 30.35
CA VAL A 701 -51.36 -10.16 30.68
C VAL A 701 -51.61 -11.21 29.61
N VAL A 702 -52.76 -11.17 28.92
CA VAL A 702 -53.09 -12.16 27.89
C VAL A 702 -52.17 -11.99 26.69
N LYS A 703 -51.95 -10.75 26.24
CA LYS A 703 -50.99 -10.45 25.17
C LYS A 703 -49.55 -10.76 25.56
N PHE A 704 -49.16 -10.41 26.80
CA PHE A 704 -47.83 -10.70 27.32
C PHE A 704 -47.55 -12.21 27.35
N THR A 705 -48.45 -12.99 27.94
CA THR A 705 -48.33 -14.45 28.03
C THR A 705 -48.33 -15.09 26.64
N LYS A 706 -49.14 -14.59 25.71
CA LYS A 706 -49.13 -15.03 24.31
C LYS A 706 -47.80 -14.76 23.61
N ALA A 707 -47.18 -13.60 23.86
CA ALA A 707 -45.94 -13.18 23.20
C ALA A 707 -44.69 -13.87 23.78
N PHE A 708 -44.60 -14.00 25.11
CA PHE A 708 -43.36 -14.39 25.79
C PHE A 708 -43.44 -15.76 26.48
N GLY A 709 -44.64 -16.23 26.82
CA GLY A 709 -44.88 -17.45 27.60
C GLY A 709 -45.33 -17.16 29.04
N GLU A 710 -46.05 -18.10 29.65
CA GLU A 710 -46.48 -18.01 31.05
C GLU A 710 -45.27 -18.14 31.99
N GLY A 711 -45.20 -17.30 33.03
CA GLY A 711 -44.14 -17.34 34.02
C GLY A 711 -42.75 -16.89 33.52
N VAL A 712 -42.65 -16.31 32.32
CA VAL A 712 -41.38 -15.85 31.75
C VAL A 712 -41.05 -14.43 32.21
N SER A 713 -39.86 -14.23 32.76
CA SER A 713 -39.32 -12.89 33.06
C SER A 713 -38.64 -12.29 31.82
N VAL A 714 -39.07 -11.12 31.38
CA VAL A 714 -38.48 -10.44 30.22
C VAL A 714 -37.60 -9.28 30.66
N HIS A 715 -36.42 -9.17 30.05
CA HIS A 715 -35.48 -8.07 30.22
C HIS A 715 -35.36 -7.31 28.90
N PHE A 716 -35.77 -6.04 28.89
CA PHE A 716 -35.68 -5.21 27.69
C PHE A 716 -34.33 -4.49 27.63
N ILE A 717 -33.61 -4.68 26.52
CA ILE A 717 -32.27 -4.13 26.31
C ILE A 717 -32.35 -3.05 25.22
N PRO A 718 -32.19 -1.75 25.56
CA PRO A 718 -32.18 -0.70 24.55
C PRO A 718 -30.98 -0.91 23.63
N THR A 719 -31.25 -1.18 22.37
CA THR A 719 -30.26 -1.55 21.36
C THR A 719 -30.38 -0.62 20.15
N ARG A 720 -29.25 -0.27 19.54
CA ARG A 720 -29.29 0.47 18.27
C ARG A 720 -29.73 -0.49 17.17
N PRO A 721 -30.66 -0.09 16.28
CA PRO A 721 -31.18 -0.94 15.22
C PRO A 721 -30.11 -1.76 14.46
N LYS A 722 -29.04 -1.12 14.02
CA LYS A 722 -27.94 -1.77 13.28
C LYS A 722 -27.19 -2.89 14.03
N ASP A 723 -27.21 -2.88 15.36
CA ASP A 723 -26.50 -3.86 16.19
C ASP A 723 -27.39 -5.07 16.51
N ILE A 724 -28.72 -4.93 16.37
CA ILE A 724 -29.73 -5.94 16.74
C ILE A 724 -29.50 -7.29 16.04
N PRO A 725 -29.32 -7.36 14.70
CA PRO A 725 -29.14 -8.64 14.02
C PRO A 725 -27.88 -9.36 14.49
N GLY A 726 -26.78 -8.63 14.70
CA GLY A 726 -25.53 -9.21 15.21
C GLY A 726 -25.68 -9.77 16.62
N LEU A 727 -26.37 -9.06 17.52
CA LEU A 727 -26.60 -9.50 18.90
C LEU A 727 -27.56 -10.69 19.01
N LEU A 728 -28.61 -10.73 18.17
CA LEU A 728 -29.46 -11.91 18.02
C LEU A 728 -28.64 -13.10 17.57
N ALA A 729 -27.85 -12.91 16.53
CA ALA A 729 -27.06 -13.98 15.94
C ALA A 729 -26.02 -14.52 16.97
N GLN A 730 -25.33 -13.65 17.70
CA GLN A 730 -24.40 -14.03 18.77
C GLN A 730 -25.07 -14.68 19.99
N GLY A 731 -26.40 -14.70 20.00
CA GLY A 731 -27.21 -15.23 21.08
C GLY A 731 -27.21 -14.38 22.34
N MET A 732 -26.77 -13.12 22.25
CA MET A 732 -26.85 -12.13 23.33
C MET A 732 -28.28 -11.62 23.55
N LEU A 733 -29.14 -11.75 22.54
CA LEU A 733 -30.57 -11.51 22.62
C LEU A 733 -31.34 -12.80 22.32
N ASP A 734 -32.45 -13.01 23.03
CA ASP A 734 -33.42 -14.07 22.77
C ASP A 734 -34.50 -13.62 21.77
N GLY A 735 -34.65 -12.31 21.61
CA GLY A 735 -35.56 -11.69 20.65
C GLY A 735 -35.36 -10.19 20.56
N THR A 736 -36.12 -9.54 19.71
CA THR A 736 -36.09 -8.09 19.54
C THR A 736 -37.44 -7.53 19.09
N VAL A 737 -37.71 -6.28 19.43
CA VAL A 737 -38.76 -5.47 18.83
C VAL A 737 -38.14 -4.34 18.02
N THR A 738 -38.25 -4.46 16.69
CA THR A 738 -37.61 -3.56 15.73
C THR A 738 -38.35 -3.56 14.39
N TYR A 739 -37.86 -2.78 13.42
CA TYR A 739 -38.41 -2.67 12.07
C TYR A 739 -38.00 -3.84 11.18
N SER A 740 -38.85 -4.23 10.25
CA SER A 740 -38.48 -5.20 9.21
C SER A 740 -37.31 -4.73 8.37
N SER A 741 -37.15 -3.43 8.13
CA SER A 741 -35.98 -2.90 7.41
C SER A 741 -34.65 -3.23 8.11
N VAL A 742 -34.65 -3.37 9.44
CA VAL A 742 -33.46 -3.76 10.19
C VAL A 742 -33.17 -5.24 10.02
N MET A 743 -34.21 -6.08 10.13
CA MET A 743 -34.04 -7.53 10.08
C MET A 743 -33.82 -8.04 8.65
N ASP A 744 -34.54 -7.51 7.67
CA ASP A 744 -34.48 -7.93 6.26
C ASP A 744 -33.12 -7.59 5.61
N ASN A 745 -32.41 -6.60 6.15
CA ASN A 745 -31.11 -6.19 5.64
C ASN A 745 -29.97 -7.16 6.00
N PHE A 746 -30.23 -8.16 6.85
CA PHE A 746 -29.27 -9.15 7.31
C PHE A 746 -29.78 -10.56 7.00
N PRO A 747 -28.94 -11.61 7.02
CA PRO A 747 -29.41 -12.98 6.97
C PRO A 747 -30.51 -13.21 8.01
N THR A 748 -31.49 -14.06 7.69
CA THR A 748 -32.57 -14.40 8.61
C THR A 748 -31.96 -15.00 9.87
N VAL A 749 -32.02 -14.31 11.01
CA VAL A 749 -31.46 -14.77 12.31
C VAL A 749 -32.56 -14.95 13.37
N ALA A 750 -33.80 -14.68 12.99
CA ALA A 750 -34.97 -14.68 13.86
C ALA A 750 -36.25 -14.94 13.05
N TRP A 751 -37.27 -15.51 13.68
CA TRP A 751 -38.62 -15.60 13.10
C TRP A 751 -39.52 -14.50 13.65
N LEU A 752 -40.43 -14.00 12.82
CA LEU A 752 -41.42 -12.99 13.18
C LEU A 752 -42.58 -13.64 13.94
N VAL A 753 -42.86 -13.18 15.17
CA VAL A 753 -43.93 -13.69 16.04
C VAL A 753 -45.19 -12.84 15.96
N SER A 754 -45.01 -11.52 15.96
CA SER A 754 -46.08 -10.55 15.85
C SER A 754 -45.57 -9.33 15.11
N SER A 755 -46.43 -8.67 14.33
CA SER A 755 -46.07 -7.47 13.58
C SER A 755 -47.27 -6.57 13.34
N ALA A 756 -47.02 -5.27 13.28
CA ALA A 756 -47.98 -4.28 12.81
C ALA A 756 -47.33 -3.40 11.72
N PRO A 757 -48.06 -3.05 10.65
CA PRO A 757 -47.56 -2.12 9.64
C PRO A 757 -47.38 -0.73 10.25
N ASP A 758 -46.25 -0.10 9.94
CA ASP A 758 -46.00 1.30 10.30
C ASP A 758 -46.41 2.19 9.12
N THR A 759 -47.48 2.95 9.31
CA THR A 759 -48.04 3.83 8.29
C THR A 759 -47.32 5.17 8.18
N ASP A 760 -46.33 5.42 9.04
CA ASP A 760 -45.69 6.73 9.13
C ASP A 760 -44.33 6.75 8.45
N ILE A 761 -43.63 5.61 8.36
CA ILE A 761 -42.27 5.52 7.81
C ILE A 761 -42.20 4.79 6.46
N SER A 762 -41.28 5.23 5.61
CA SER A 762 -40.92 4.58 4.34
C SER A 762 -39.40 4.51 4.18
N LEU A 763 -38.88 3.52 3.45
CA LEU A 763 -37.48 3.47 3.02
C LEU A 763 -37.39 4.04 1.60
N ALA A 764 -36.52 5.01 1.37
CA ALA A 764 -36.39 5.67 0.08
C ALA A 764 -34.92 5.83 -0.33
N LEU A 765 -34.69 5.96 -1.63
CA LEU A 765 -33.46 6.47 -2.20
C LEU A 765 -33.61 7.99 -2.42
N ILE A 766 -32.60 8.73 -1.97
CA ILE A 766 -32.57 10.17 -1.87
C ILE A 766 -31.42 10.70 -2.72
N ALA A 767 -31.66 11.84 -3.38
CA ALA A 767 -30.68 12.59 -4.16
C ALA A 767 -30.64 14.05 -3.68
N ARG A 768 -29.67 14.82 -4.17
CA ARG A 768 -29.67 16.28 -4.01
C ARG A 768 -30.84 16.88 -4.80
N ARG A 769 -31.45 17.95 -4.29
CA ARG A 769 -32.61 18.60 -4.93
C ARG A 769 -32.29 18.98 -6.37
N GLY A 770 -33.18 18.63 -7.29
CA GLY A 770 -33.03 18.91 -8.73
C GLY A 770 -32.00 18.05 -9.48
N GLN A 771 -31.31 17.12 -8.82
CA GLN A 771 -30.37 16.21 -9.47
C GLN A 771 -31.12 15.22 -10.37
N LYS A 772 -30.75 15.15 -11.65
CA LYS A 772 -31.35 14.20 -12.60
C LYS A 772 -30.68 12.84 -12.47
N ILE A 773 -31.47 11.82 -12.13
CA ILE A 773 -31.01 10.44 -11.96
C ILE A 773 -31.64 9.57 -13.05
N ASP A 774 -30.81 8.99 -13.92
CA ASP A 774 -31.23 8.02 -14.93
C ASP A 774 -30.35 6.75 -14.87
N PRO A 775 -30.87 5.64 -14.29
CA PRO A 775 -30.14 4.38 -14.21
C PRO A 775 -29.69 3.79 -15.54
N ARG A 776 -30.31 4.19 -16.67
CA ARG A 776 -29.93 3.70 -18.01
C ARG A 776 -28.62 4.28 -18.50
N THR A 777 -28.15 5.36 -17.88
CA THR A 777 -26.88 6.02 -18.20
C THR A 777 -25.68 5.45 -17.44
N TRP A 778 -25.93 4.55 -16.48
CA TRP A 778 -24.89 3.96 -15.65
C TRP A 778 -24.18 2.84 -16.42
N THR A 779 -22.86 2.80 -16.36
CA THR A 779 -22.03 1.80 -17.07
C THR A 779 -20.97 1.24 -16.12
N ALA A 780 -20.35 0.11 -16.47
CA ALA A 780 -19.25 -0.46 -15.68
C ALA A 780 -18.05 0.50 -15.56
N ASP A 781 -17.78 1.30 -16.59
CA ASP A 781 -16.71 2.31 -16.61
C ASP A 781 -17.05 3.58 -15.82
N LYS A 782 -18.34 3.83 -15.60
CA LYS A 782 -18.85 4.99 -14.85
C LYS A 782 -20.03 4.55 -13.97
N PRO A 783 -19.77 3.77 -12.91
CA PRO A 783 -20.83 3.24 -12.08
C PRO A 783 -21.46 4.33 -11.23
N ALA A 784 -22.77 4.22 -10.98
CA ALA A 784 -23.42 5.05 -9.98
C ALA A 784 -22.97 4.66 -8.58
N ARG A 785 -22.44 5.63 -7.83
CA ARG A 785 -22.02 5.41 -6.44
C ARG A 785 -23.14 5.74 -5.48
N ILE A 786 -23.55 4.76 -4.69
CA ILE A 786 -24.69 4.82 -3.78
C ILE A 786 -24.18 4.55 -2.37
N VAL A 787 -24.51 5.40 -1.41
CA VAL A 787 -24.17 5.17 0.01
C VAL A 787 -25.40 4.67 0.76
N ALA A 788 -25.34 3.47 1.35
CA ALA A 788 -26.53 2.88 1.96
C ALA A 788 -26.31 2.17 3.30
N GLU A 789 -27.26 2.32 4.21
CA GLU A 789 -27.40 1.46 5.41
C GLU A 789 -28.10 0.13 5.04
N HIS A 790 -29.12 0.19 4.17
CA HIS A 790 -30.00 -0.93 3.80
C HIS A 790 -29.61 -1.58 2.45
N VAL A 791 -28.35 -1.97 2.32
CA VAL A 791 -27.75 -2.48 1.07
C VAL A 791 -28.57 -3.59 0.40
N ARG A 792 -29.09 -4.57 1.13
CA ARG A 792 -29.85 -5.69 0.52
C ARG A 792 -31.14 -5.21 -0.13
N MET A 793 -31.86 -4.31 0.53
CA MET A 793 -33.11 -3.74 0.00
C MET A 793 -32.85 -2.82 -1.19
N VAL A 794 -31.80 -2.00 -1.15
CA VAL A 794 -31.40 -1.17 -2.29
C VAL A 794 -31.01 -2.03 -3.49
N ARG A 795 -30.21 -3.10 -3.31
CA ARG A 795 -29.88 -4.04 -4.39
C ARG A 795 -31.11 -4.71 -4.97
N ALA A 796 -32.01 -5.21 -4.12
CA ALA A 796 -33.24 -5.87 -4.56
C ALA A 796 -34.13 -4.90 -5.37
N TYR A 797 -34.22 -3.64 -4.92
CA TYR A 797 -34.96 -2.59 -5.62
C TYR A 797 -34.37 -2.28 -7.00
N LEU A 798 -33.05 -2.04 -7.08
CA LEU A 798 -32.38 -1.76 -8.36
C LEU A 798 -32.46 -2.94 -9.33
N ALA A 799 -32.36 -4.17 -8.83
CA ALA A 799 -32.59 -5.38 -9.63
C ALA A 799 -34.03 -5.44 -10.15
N GLY A 800 -35.02 -5.08 -9.34
CA GLY A 800 -36.43 -4.96 -9.75
C GLY A 800 -36.67 -3.90 -10.83
N LEU A 801 -35.81 -2.88 -10.93
CA LEU A 801 -35.80 -1.89 -12.01
C LEU A 801 -35.04 -2.36 -13.26
N GLY A 802 -34.41 -3.54 -13.23
CA GLY A 802 -33.58 -4.05 -14.33
C GLY A 802 -32.22 -3.38 -14.45
N VAL A 803 -31.70 -2.77 -13.38
CA VAL A 803 -30.37 -2.15 -13.37
C VAL A 803 -29.29 -3.22 -13.19
N PRO A 804 -28.32 -3.38 -14.12
CA PRO A 804 -27.30 -4.41 -14.00
C PRO A 804 -26.34 -4.16 -12.81
N PRO A 805 -25.98 -5.19 -12.01
CA PRO A 805 -25.15 -5.04 -10.81
C PRO A 805 -23.77 -4.40 -11.03
N GLU A 806 -23.21 -4.53 -12.22
CA GLU A 806 -21.91 -3.97 -12.61
C GLU A 806 -21.96 -2.45 -12.88
N THR A 807 -23.16 -1.87 -12.99
CA THR A 807 -23.34 -0.45 -13.32
C THR A 807 -23.49 0.45 -12.09
N TYR A 808 -23.45 -0.13 -10.88
CA TYR A 808 -23.52 0.64 -9.65
C TYR A 808 -22.64 0.04 -8.55
N GLU A 809 -22.18 0.90 -7.65
CA GLU A 809 -21.41 0.54 -6.47
C GLU A 809 -22.18 1.00 -5.23
N ILE A 810 -22.49 0.08 -4.32
CA ILE A 810 -23.11 0.43 -3.04
C ILE A 810 -22.07 0.36 -1.93
N GLN A 811 -21.71 1.52 -1.38
CA GLN A 811 -20.89 1.61 -0.18
C GLN A 811 -21.78 1.50 1.06
N ARG A 812 -21.54 0.44 1.84
CA ARG A 812 -22.21 0.27 3.13
C ARG A 812 -21.69 1.28 4.15
N VAL A 813 -22.59 1.90 4.90
CA VAL A 813 -22.24 2.77 6.03
C VAL A 813 -22.94 2.35 7.31
N LEU A 814 -22.35 2.70 8.47
CA LEU A 814 -22.87 2.39 9.81
C LEU A 814 -23.45 3.63 10.52
N GLY A 815 -23.89 4.63 9.76
CA GLY A 815 -24.49 5.87 10.23
C GLY A 815 -25.48 6.43 9.21
N SER A 816 -25.94 7.67 9.42
CA SER A 816 -26.84 8.34 8.47
C SER A 816 -26.14 8.48 7.11
N SER A 817 -26.61 7.69 6.15
CA SER A 817 -26.20 7.71 4.74
C SER A 817 -26.46 9.09 4.11
N GLU A 818 -27.48 9.82 4.57
CA GLU A 818 -27.71 11.21 4.21
C GLU A 818 -26.52 12.12 4.56
N SER A 819 -25.85 11.88 5.69
CA SER A 819 -24.70 12.69 6.10
C SER A 819 -23.53 12.55 5.13
N TYR A 820 -23.34 11.38 4.52
CA TYR A 820 -22.32 11.17 3.49
C TYR A 820 -22.68 11.90 2.21
N LEU A 821 -23.96 11.89 1.79
CA LEU A 821 -24.39 12.63 0.61
C LEU A 821 -24.26 14.15 0.79
N VAL A 822 -24.64 14.67 1.96
CA VAL A 822 -24.60 16.12 2.26
C VAL A 822 -23.16 16.64 2.41
N ASN A 823 -22.28 15.86 3.04
CA ASN A 823 -20.91 16.31 3.36
C ASN A 823 -19.84 15.78 2.39
N ASP A 824 -20.23 15.31 1.21
CA ASP A 824 -19.30 14.83 0.19
C ASP A 824 -18.84 15.99 -0.72
N PRO A 825 -17.63 16.53 -0.50
CA PRO A 825 -17.15 17.72 -1.21
C PRO A 825 -16.84 17.45 -2.69
N ARG A 826 -16.81 16.17 -3.10
CA ARG A 826 -16.47 15.74 -4.46
C ARG A 826 -17.71 15.34 -5.26
N GLU A 827 -18.89 15.38 -4.65
CA GLU A 827 -20.14 14.86 -5.23
C GLU A 827 -19.98 13.44 -5.80
N THR A 828 -19.13 12.65 -5.12
CA THR A 828 -18.87 11.24 -5.38
C THR A 828 -20.14 10.41 -5.38
N TYR A 829 -21.01 10.61 -4.39
CA TYR A 829 -22.24 9.85 -4.23
C TYR A 829 -23.39 10.49 -5.00
N LEU A 830 -24.04 9.64 -5.79
CA LEU A 830 -25.20 9.99 -6.60
C LEU A 830 -26.50 9.84 -5.80
N LEU A 831 -26.59 8.80 -4.96
CA LEU A 831 -27.76 8.48 -4.17
C LEU A 831 -27.35 8.05 -2.75
N CYS A 832 -28.27 8.23 -1.81
CA CYS A 832 -28.23 7.54 -0.52
C CYS A 832 -29.58 6.91 -0.18
N ASP A 833 -29.63 5.93 0.73
CA ASP A 833 -30.92 5.46 1.28
C ASP A 833 -31.29 6.21 2.56
N ALA A 834 -32.57 6.26 2.94
CA ALA A 834 -32.97 6.66 4.28
C ALA A 834 -34.37 6.19 4.66
N ILE A 835 -34.62 6.08 5.97
CA ILE A 835 -35.96 5.94 6.54
C ILE A 835 -36.57 7.33 6.73
N ILE A 836 -37.70 7.59 6.06
CA ILE A 836 -38.41 8.88 6.02
C ILE A 836 -39.73 8.76 6.75
N ALA A 837 -39.93 9.60 7.78
CA ALA A 837 -41.22 9.76 8.46
C ALA A 837 -41.97 11.03 7.97
N THR A 838 -41.37 12.20 8.22
CA THR A 838 -41.96 13.52 7.95
C THR A 838 -41.29 14.27 6.79
N GLY A 839 -40.09 13.86 6.37
CA GLY A 839 -39.29 14.56 5.36
C GLY A 839 -38.53 15.80 5.86
N GLY A 840 -38.63 16.16 7.15
CA GLY A 840 -37.97 17.37 7.70
C GLY A 840 -36.45 17.38 7.51
N THR A 841 -35.78 16.24 7.67
CA THR A 841 -34.34 16.11 7.42
C THR A 841 -33.98 16.38 5.96
N LEU A 842 -34.79 15.92 5.00
CA LEU A 842 -34.54 16.14 3.58
C LEU A 842 -34.68 17.63 3.23
N GLN A 843 -35.75 18.27 3.72
CA GLN A 843 -35.98 19.71 3.51
C GLN A 843 -34.86 20.57 4.09
N ALA A 844 -34.36 20.24 5.28
CA ALA A 844 -33.29 20.99 5.94
C ALA A 844 -31.92 20.86 5.26
N ASN A 845 -31.72 19.84 4.42
CA ASN A 845 -30.43 19.53 3.78
C ASN A 845 -30.49 19.59 2.24
N ASP A 846 -31.53 20.21 1.69
CA ASP A 846 -31.73 20.35 0.24
C ASP A 846 -31.69 19.01 -0.53
N LEU A 847 -32.39 18.01 0.02
CA LEU A 847 -32.50 16.67 -0.56
C LEU A 847 -33.94 16.39 -1.04
N ASP A 848 -34.07 15.52 -2.04
CA ASP A 848 -35.34 15.04 -2.59
C ASP A 848 -35.41 13.50 -2.61
N ILE A 849 -36.62 12.96 -2.46
CA ILE A 849 -36.88 11.54 -2.70
C ILE A 849 -36.78 11.28 -4.20
N TRP A 850 -35.82 10.46 -4.62
CA TRP A 850 -35.77 9.96 -5.99
C TRP A 850 -36.75 8.82 -6.19
N GLN A 851 -36.71 7.81 -5.31
CA GLN A 851 -37.54 6.61 -5.40
C GLN A 851 -37.88 6.06 -4.02
N VAL A 852 -39.07 5.48 -3.88
CA VAL A 852 -39.50 4.79 -2.65
C VAL A 852 -39.18 3.30 -2.79
N VAL A 853 -38.30 2.79 -1.93
CA VAL A 853 -37.86 1.39 -1.89
C VAL A 853 -38.88 0.52 -1.16
N LYS A 854 -39.41 1.00 -0.03
CA LYS A 854 -40.55 0.41 0.69
C LYS A 854 -41.52 1.52 1.07
N SER A 855 -42.78 1.36 0.71
CA SER A 855 -43.82 2.37 0.96
C SER A 855 -44.22 2.42 2.44
N LYS A 856 -44.94 3.47 2.82
CA LYS A 856 -45.62 3.52 4.12
C LYS A 856 -46.58 2.35 4.24
N GLY A 857 -46.48 1.60 5.34
CA GLY A 857 -47.20 0.34 5.55
C GLY A 857 -46.44 -0.92 5.12
N ASP A 858 -45.43 -0.82 4.24
CA ASP A 858 -44.60 -1.97 3.83
C ASP A 858 -43.49 -2.27 4.85
N ILE A 859 -43.15 -1.28 5.69
CA ILE A 859 -42.28 -1.47 6.84
C ILE A 859 -43.16 -1.84 8.03
N VAL A 860 -42.85 -2.96 8.68
CA VAL A 860 -43.57 -3.42 9.87
C VAL A 860 -42.68 -3.28 11.09
N VAL A 861 -43.28 -2.92 12.23
CA VAL A 861 -42.66 -3.11 13.55
C VAL A 861 -43.06 -4.49 14.02
N GLY A 862 -42.11 -5.30 14.49
CA GLY A 862 -42.40 -6.67 14.88
C GLY A 862 -41.57 -7.18 16.03
N LEU A 863 -42.11 -8.19 16.71
CA LEU A 863 -41.39 -9.06 17.65
C LEU A 863 -40.75 -10.20 16.85
N TYR A 864 -39.42 -10.21 16.82
CA TYR A 864 -38.63 -11.26 16.21
C TYR A 864 -37.95 -12.08 17.31
N LEU A 865 -38.13 -13.40 17.32
CA LEU A 865 -37.44 -14.28 18.26
C LEU A 865 -36.30 -15.01 17.55
N ARG A 866 -35.15 -15.13 18.24
CA ARG A 866 -33.95 -15.77 17.69
C ARG A 866 -34.27 -17.19 17.21
N LEU A 867 -33.74 -17.55 16.03
CA LEU A 867 -33.81 -18.89 15.45
C LEU A 867 -33.23 -19.97 16.38
#